data_AF-H5Y3T4-F1
#
_entry.id   AF-H5Y3T4-F1
#
_cell.length_a   1.000
_cell.length_b   1.000
_cell.length_c   1.000
_cell.angle_alpha   90.00
_cell.angle_beta   90.00
_cell.angle_gamma   90.00
#
_symmetry.space_group_name_H-M   'P 1'
#
loop_
_entity.id
_entity.type
_entity.pdbx_description
1 polymer ?
#
loop_
_entity_poly.entity_id
_entity_poly.type
_entity_poly.pdbx_seq_one_letter_code
_entity_poly.pdbx_strand_id
1 'polypeptide(L)'
;MKFEAYHNSHDVFYRNPFGAVNCGQRIIFRLSTVSSEPIEACLLRLWETDHETTSLMQKTVGKRSYDSASKKMPGEESGQDESYEVEYQVPGIPGLIWYYFIIKAGSQTYYYGNNSHRLGGEGCLWEQEPPAYQITVHKPTAVPEWYKRGVIYQVFVDRFFNPLHNRFSCCPKKNALLHANWSDQPVYIKDEQGRVTDWDFFGGTLQGIMEKLPYFQELGISILYFNPIFEAASNHKYDTANYLKIDPMYGDDLVFADLISTAKQYGISIILDGVFSHTGSDSIYFNKYGSYPGAGAYQSADSPYYTWYKFKGNREEYESWWGVDDLPEVNEMDSSYRQFIYGPENSVIQKWQSLGVAGWRLDVADELPDEFIQELRQRIKSLNPDAVLIGEVWEDASNKISYDKPRRYLLGDELDGTMNYPFRDSFLRFILGRSDAGDLHNEVMSLFENYPRENFYAAMNLMGSHDTIRILTLLGEAPPEQSLTKSQQRTFRLSAAARKLAVQRLKLLSLVQMIFPGVPSIYYGDEAGVEGYADPYNRGTYPWGREDKEILAWYRRLVRMHAEFEVLQTGDFSSLSLEADVYGFRRVGDDEEICVLINRHGEEAKTVDLKERLKLESSSFVIDLINGEKLFTETLSALSVNALSGRALLIKKNRPPALQLQPSCGVLLHISSLPSAWGLGDLGQEAYDFVDFLAESGHSIWQVLPLNPAGAGDCPYQSESVLAGNPLFISLDHLIYEGLLDLTETRAKYDQLIRIGLRESLLKEGFKELKRDLLYEAYQLFGEQIKSDNRSFKDSDYLSQENYAKFKKKHKKWLEDYALFRALKDHFGDAPWFAWDTEIALRKPEALAKYSYLLREEVGFAEFLQYTFFYQWDKLKIYAMSKGIKMMGDLPHFVAADSCDVWVNRNLFKLDERGRAAQIAGVPPDYFSKTGQLWGNPVYNWDAHAATEYAWWKMRLEFGLEQFEYIRLDHFRGFEAFWAVDANEKTAEKGRWIKGPGKRFFESILAAFGKCPFIVEDLGVITTEVNTLKEMFGFPGIKVHQFTPLKEVAKTETNFVYYTGTHDNNTLLGWYKKKDSSGEDSPDSTSLQNGRIDQQDILLQACRESIEEVYLSQAVWVILPMQDILGLGEEARMNVPGTIHGNWKWQLDKDYNSDELKGWLRTLAEKAKRLEGGSRRG
;
A
#
# COMPACT_ATOMS: atom_id res chain seq x y z
N MET A 1 27.24 50.84 -15.36
CA MET A 1 26.38 49.69 -14.99
C MET A 1 26.23 48.82 -16.21
N LYS A 2 26.27 47.49 -16.05
CA LYS A 2 25.97 46.56 -17.14
C LYS A 2 24.44 46.48 -17.25
N PHE A 3 23.88 46.54 -18.46
CA PHE A 3 22.45 46.34 -18.66
C PHE A 3 22.09 44.89 -18.28
N GLU A 4 21.05 44.71 -17.47
CA GLU A 4 20.55 43.41 -17.04
C GLU A 4 19.04 43.29 -17.31
N ALA A 5 18.62 42.10 -17.71
CA ALA A 5 17.21 41.75 -17.85
C ALA A 5 16.98 40.35 -17.31
N TYR A 6 15.76 40.05 -16.87
CA TYR A 6 15.41 38.78 -16.25
C TYR A 6 13.97 38.38 -16.55
N HIS A 7 13.83 37.17 -17.10
CA HIS A 7 12.57 36.44 -17.26
C HIS A 7 12.85 34.95 -17.03
N ASN A 8 11.96 34.28 -16.33
CA ASN A 8 12.03 32.85 -16.08
C ASN A 8 10.67 32.21 -16.41
N SER A 9 10.59 31.42 -17.47
CA SER A 9 9.32 30.85 -17.91
C SER A 9 8.76 29.81 -16.92
N HIS A 10 9.58 29.27 -16.03
CA HIS A 10 9.18 28.36 -14.94
C HIS A 10 8.65 29.08 -13.69
N ASP A 11 8.74 30.42 -13.64
CA ASP A 11 8.23 31.22 -12.53
C ASP A 11 6.88 31.85 -12.93
N VAL A 12 5.83 31.51 -12.17
CA VAL A 12 4.45 32.00 -12.38
C VAL A 12 4.37 33.53 -12.34
N PHE A 13 5.30 34.22 -11.67
CA PHE A 13 5.37 35.67 -11.75
C PHE A 13 5.76 36.15 -13.16
N TYR A 14 6.70 35.50 -13.83
CA TYR A 14 7.16 35.94 -15.16
C TYR A 14 6.32 35.38 -16.31
N ARG A 15 5.67 34.22 -16.13
CA ARG A 15 4.74 33.60 -17.08
C ARG A 15 3.54 33.02 -16.35
N ASN A 16 2.37 33.63 -16.50
CA ASN A 16 1.12 33.16 -15.87
C ASN A 16 0.02 32.90 -16.91
N PRO A 17 -0.51 31.68 -17.04
CA PRO A 17 -0.15 30.46 -16.30
C PRO A 17 1.21 29.88 -16.69
N PHE A 18 1.81 29.11 -15.79
CA PHE A 18 2.96 28.25 -16.09
C PHE A 18 2.54 27.05 -16.96
N GLY A 19 3.42 26.61 -17.86
CA GLY A 19 3.26 25.40 -18.67
C GLY A 19 2.35 25.57 -19.89
N ALA A 20 2.03 24.45 -20.54
CA ALA A 20 1.10 24.38 -21.67
C ALA A 20 -0.28 24.99 -21.33
N VAL A 21 -0.95 25.55 -22.33
CA VAL A 21 -2.17 26.34 -22.14
C VAL A 21 -3.31 25.85 -23.03
N ASN A 22 -4.55 26.09 -22.60
CA ASN A 22 -5.72 25.77 -23.39
C ASN A 22 -5.96 26.82 -24.49
N CYS A 23 -6.58 26.39 -25.59
CA CYS A 23 -7.10 27.28 -26.62
C CYS A 23 -7.98 28.39 -26.01
N GLY A 24 -7.75 29.65 -26.39
CA GLY A 24 -8.49 30.80 -25.86
C GLY A 24 -8.13 31.23 -24.43
N GLN A 25 -7.10 30.65 -23.81
CA GLN A 25 -6.62 31.08 -22.50
C GLN A 25 -5.86 32.42 -22.58
N ARG A 26 -5.79 33.15 -21.46
CA ARG A 26 -4.99 34.38 -21.35
C ARG A 26 -3.64 34.07 -20.72
N ILE A 27 -2.57 34.65 -21.27
CA ILE A 27 -1.21 34.57 -20.72
C ILE A 27 -0.73 35.97 -20.37
N ILE A 28 -0.09 36.10 -19.22
CA ILE A 28 0.61 37.31 -18.80
C ILE A 28 2.12 37.03 -18.85
N PHE A 29 2.84 37.84 -19.62
CA PHE A 29 4.29 37.81 -19.70
C PHE A 29 4.87 39.01 -18.97
N ARG A 30 5.90 38.77 -18.15
CA ARG A 30 6.65 39.84 -17.49
C ARG A 30 8.13 39.77 -17.81
N LEU A 31 8.80 40.92 -17.83
CA LEU A 31 10.25 41.03 -17.93
C LEU A 31 10.73 42.12 -16.95
N SER A 32 11.74 41.81 -16.14
CA SER A 32 12.37 42.80 -15.26
C SER A 32 13.69 43.28 -15.86
N THR A 33 14.01 44.56 -15.74
CA THR A 33 15.24 45.15 -16.26
C THR A 33 15.91 46.06 -15.25
N VAL A 34 17.24 46.07 -15.23
CA VAL A 34 18.07 47.02 -14.49
C VAL A 34 19.01 47.70 -15.48
N SER A 35 18.90 49.01 -15.61
CA SER A 35 19.65 49.80 -16.59
C SER A 35 20.09 51.15 -16.04
N SER A 36 21.25 51.63 -16.48
CA SER A 36 21.68 53.03 -16.27
C SER A 36 21.13 54.00 -17.33
N GLU A 37 20.66 53.48 -18.46
CA GLU A 37 20.01 54.25 -19.53
C GLU A 37 18.49 54.01 -19.51
N PRO A 38 17.68 55.02 -19.87
CA PRO A 38 16.23 54.86 -19.91
C PRO A 38 15.83 53.80 -20.94
N ILE A 39 14.89 52.92 -20.57
CA ILE A 39 14.28 51.96 -21.48
C ILE A 39 13.24 52.69 -22.34
N GLU A 40 13.48 52.76 -23.64
CA GLU A 40 12.58 53.44 -24.60
C GLU A 40 11.38 52.55 -24.95
N ALA A 41 11.60 51.25 -25.08
CA ALA A 41 10.54 50.27 -25.34
C ALA A 41 10.97 48.86 -24.92
N CYS A 42 10.03 48.10 -24.37
CA CYS A 42 10.14 46.66 -24.21
C CYS A 42 9.02 46.01 -25.05
N LEU A 43 9.39 45.12 -25.96
CA LEU A 43 8.46 44.45 -26.88
C LEU A 43 8.50 42.94 -26.64
N LEU A 44 7.34 42.31 -26.67
CA LEU A 44 7.20 40.86 -26.78
C LEU A 44 6.98 40.49 -28.24
N ARG A 45 7.87 39.69 -28.82
CA ARG A 45 7.68 39.09 -30.15
C ARG A 45 7.14 37.68 -29.96
N LEU A 46 6.03 37.39 -30.62
CA LEU A 46 5.33 36.10 -30.62
C LEU A 46 5.10 35.65 -32.06
N TRP A 47 5.29 34.37 -32.36
CA TRP A 47 4.90 33.81 -33.65
C TRP A 47 4.41 32.38 -33.57
N GLU A 48 3.56 32.08 -34.54
CA GLU A 48 3.04 30.78 -34.94
C GLU A 48 3.54 30.50 -36.37
N THR A 49 3.22 29.33 -36.93
CA THR A 49 3.66 28.96 -38.29
C THR A 49 3.29 29.99 -39.37
N ASP A 50 2.10 30.60 -39.27
CA ASP A 50 1.56 31.50 -40.29
C ASP A 50 1.29 32.95 -39.81
N HIS A 51 1.54 33.24 -38.53
CA HIS A 51 1.21 34.54 -37.94
C HIS A 51 2.28 35.02 -36.96
N GLU A 52 2.70 36.28 -37.09
CA GLU A 52 3.65 36.93 -36.20
C GLU A 52 3.04 38.21 -35.61
N THR A 53 3.21 38.39 -34.30
CA THR A 53 2.76 39.57 -33.56
C THR A 53 3.89 40.13 -32.72
N THR A 54 4.05 41.46 -32.73
CA THR A 54 4.94 42.17 -31.79
C THR A 54 4.12 43.14 -30.95
N SER A 55 4.13 42.96 -29.63
CA SER A 55 3.33 43.75 -28.69
C SER A 55 4.20 44.62 -27.80
N LEU A 56 3.82 45.89 -27.61
CA LEU A 56 4.48 46.79 -26.66
C LEU A 56 4.07 46.42 -25.23
N MET A 57 5.06 46.19 -24.37
CA MET A 57 4.84 45.87 -22.96
C MET A 57 4.65 47.15 -22.14
N GLN A 58 3.69 47.12 -21.21
CA GLN A 58 3.39 48.24 -20.33
C GLN A 58 4.29 48.19 -19.09
N LYS A 59 4.84 49.35 -18.72
CA LYS A 59 5.62 49.50 -17.49
C LYS A 59 4.70 49.38 -16.28
N THR A 60 5.01 48.47 -15.36
CA THR A 60 4.26 48.23 -14.13
C THR A 60 5.02 48.79 -12.93
N VAL A 61 4.30 49.46 -12.02
CA VAL A 61 4.86 49.96 -10.74
C VAL A 61 4.42 48.99 -9.64
N GLY A 62 5.08 47.84 -9.56
CA GLY A 62 4.77 46.81 -8.57
C GLY A 62 6.06 46.28 -7.95
N LYS A 63 6.21 46.41 -6.62
CA LYS A 63 7.30 45.77 -5.89
C LYS A 63 7.23 44.25 -6.10
N ARG A 64 8.36 43.61 -6.42
CA ARG A 64 8.58 42.17 -6.23
C ARG A 64 8.00 41.76 -4.86
N SER A 65 6.99 40.89 -4.83
CA SER A 65 6.60 40.26 -3.57
C SER A 65 7.72 39.29 -3.19
N TYR A 66 8.20 39.40 -1.96
CA TYR A 66 9.42 38.77 -1.42
C TYR A 66 9.47 37.23 -1.43
N ASP A 67 8.41 36.53 -1.87
CA ASP A 67 8.27 35.07 -1.72
C ASP A 67 8.95 34.22 -2.80
N SER A 68 9.43 34.81 -3.90
CA SER A 68 10.18 34.10 -4.98
C SER A 68 11.70 34.27 -4.90
N ALA A 69 12.22 34.86 -3.82
CA ALA A 69 13.63 35.20 -3.69
C ALA A 69 14.50 34.00 -3.25
N SER A 70 15.13 33.30 -4.18
CA SER A 70 16.40 32.61 -3.90
C SER A 70 17.60 33.13 -4.69
N LYS A 71 17.44 34.15 -5.54
CA LYS A 71 18.57 34.90 -6.10
C LYS A 71 18.23 36.39 -6.19
N LYS A 72 18.90 37.20 -5.36
CA LYS A 72 19.06 38.64 -5.64
C LYS A 72 19.73 38.80 -7.00
N MET A 73 19.33 39.78 -7.80
CA MET A 73 20.14 40.17 -8.96
C MET A 73 21.55 40.59 -8.46
N PRO A 74 22.64 40.14 -9.10
CA PRO A 74 23.99 40.51 -8.66
C PRO A 74 24.26 41.99 -8.99
N GLY A 75 24.04 42.89 -8.04
CA GLY A 75 24.36 44.32 -8.21
C GLY A 75 23.34 45.32 -7.68
N GLU A 76 22.71 45.04 -6.53
CA GLU A 76 21.80 45.97 -5.83
C GLU A 76 22.54 47.19 -5.24
N GLU A 77 23.19 48.00 -6.07
CA GLU A 77 23.60 49.36 -5.71
C GLU A 77 23.34 50.31 -6.88
N SER A 78 22.21 51.05 -6.80
CA SER A 78 21.87 52.31 -7.49
C SER A 78 21.21 52.33 -8.89
N GLY A 79 20.72 51.21 -9.46
CA GLY A 79 19.93 51.21 -10.71
C GLY A 79 18.42 51.38 -10.49
N GLN A 80 17.68 51.92 -11.47
CA GLN A 80 16.19 51.90 -11.46
C GLN A 80 15.69 50.50 -11.85
N ASP A 81 15.04 49.80 -10.92
CA ASP A 81 14.40 48.49 -11.18
C ASP A 81 13.03 48.71 -11.82
N GLU A 82 12.83 48.20 -13.04
CA GLU A 82 11.62 48.37 -13.82
C GLU A 82 11.10 47.02 -14.31
N SER A 83 9.80 46.77 -14.13
CA SER A 83 9.12 45.57 -14.64
C SER A 83 8.11 45.92 -15.72
N TYR A 84 8.12 45.16 -16.81
CA TYR A 84 7.24 45.31 -17.96
C TYR A 84 6.29 44.12 -18.03
N GLU A 85 5.04 44.36 -18.40
CA GLU A 85 3.99 43.33 -18.52
C GLU A 85 3.24 43.48 -19.84
N VAL A 86 2.85 42.36 -20.44
CA VAL A 86 1.86 42.32 -21.51
C VAL A 86 0.95 41.12 -21.33
N GLU A 87 -0.33 41.33 -21.60
CA GLU A 87 -1.31 40.26 -21.68
C GLU A 87 -1.50 39.83 -23.14
N TYR A 88 -1.49 38.53 -23.37
CA TYR A 88 -1.71 37.93 -24.67
C TYR A 88 -2.90 36.98 -24.61
N GLN A 89 -3.79 37.11 -25.60
CA GLN A 89 -4.95 36.25 -25.77
C GLN A 89 -4.59 35.12 -26.73
N VAL A 90 -4.50 33.90 -26.21
CA VAL A 90 -4.12 32.71 -27.00
C VAL A 90 -5.20 32.44 -28.06
N PRO A 91 -4.82 32.00 -29.27
CA PRO A 91 -5.77 31.62 -30.31
C PRO A 91 -6.74 30.53 -29.87
N GLY A 92 -7.90 30.46 -30.53
CA GLY A 92 -8.88 29.39 -30.35
C GLY A 92 -8.52 28.08 -31.06
N ILE A 93 -7.32 27.98 -31.63
CA ILE A 93 -6.82 26.82 -32.38
C ILE A 93 -5.56 26.27 -31.69
N PRO A 94 -5.38 24.94 -31.63
CA PRO A 94 -4.20 24.35 -31.02
C PRO A 94 -2.98 24.46 -31.94
N GLY A 95 -1.78 24.53 -31.35
CA GLY A 95 -0.53 24.71 -32.07
C GLY A 95 0.63 25.08 -31.14
N LEU A 96 1.77 25.41 -31.74
CA LEU A 96 2.95 25.90 -31.00
C LEU A 96 3.10 27.40 -31.19
N ILE A 97 3.30 28.10 -30.09
CA ILE A 97 3.65 29.51 -30.07
C ILE A 97 5.08 29.65 -29.57
N TRP A 98 5.83 30.54 -30.22
CA TRP A 98 7.21 30.85 -29.87
C TRP A 98 7.34 32.31 -29.46
N TYR A 99 8.19 32.61 -28.48
CA TYR A 99 8.39 34.00 -28.03
C TYR A 99 9.79 34.36 -27.53
N TYR A 100 10.11 35.65 -27.64
CA TYR A 100 11.23 36.30 -26.95
C TYR A 100 10.97 37.82 -26.81
N PHE A 101 11.81 38.51 -26.05
CA PHE A 101 11.70 39.93 -25.77
C PHE A 101 12.73 40.76 -26.52
N ILE A 102 12.33 41.96 -26.98
CA ILE A 102 13.19 42.97 -27.60
C ILE A 102 13.20 44.19 -26.70
N ILE A 103 14.38 44.66 -26.30
CA ILE A 103 14.55 45.75 -25.34
C ILE A 103 15.37 46.86 -26.00
N LYS A 104 14.81 48.06 -26.07
CA LYS A 104 15.48 49.25 -26.59
C LYS A 104 15.91 50.12 -25.43
N ALA A 105 17.21 50.22 -25.19
CA ALA A 105 17.82 51.03 -24.13
C ALA A 105 18.82 51.99 -24.77
N GLY A 106 18.51 53.30 -24.74
CA GLY A 106 19.27 54.32 -25.45
C GLY A 106 19.49 53.98 -26.93
N SER A 107 20.75 53.97 -27.38
CA SER A 107 21.08 53.65 -28.78
C SER A 107 21.23 52.15 -29.08
N GLN A 108 21.08 51.27 -28.08
CA GLN A 108 21.32 49.83 -28.22
C GLN A 108 20.01 49.02 -28.14
N THR A 109 19.94 47.95 -28.95
CA THR A 109 18.85 46.97 -28.88
C THR A 109 19.41 45.67 -28.31
N TYR A 110 18.77 45.14 -27.28
CA TYR A 110 19.07 43.86 -26.67
C TYR A 110 17.91 42.91 -26.90
N TYR A 111 18.22 41.62 -26.95
CA TYR A 111 17.23 40.56 -27.01
C TYR A 111 17.30 39.72 -25.74
N TYR A 112 16.15 39.31 -25.21
CA TYR A 112 16.09 38.37 -24.10
C TYR A 112 15.25 37.18 -24.52
N GLY A 113 15.83 35.99 -24.52
CA GLY A 113 15.17 34.78 -24.96
C GLY A 113 15.59 33.58 -24.12
N ASN A 114 15.25 32.40 -24.61
CA ASN A 114 15.54 31.13 -23.98
C ASN A 114 17.06 30.92 -23.85
N ASN A 115 17.45 30.05 -22.93
CA ASN A 115 18.86 29.70 -22.73
C ASN A 115 19.42 28.92 -23.95
N SER A 116 20.75 28.80 -24.00
CA SER A 116 21.46 28.10 -25.09
C SER A 116 21.06 26.63 -25.26
N HIS A 117 20.54 25.99 -24.20
CA HIS A 117 20.08 24.60 -24.20
C HIS A 117 18.63 24.45 -24.67
N ARG A 118 17.88 25.57 -24.79
CA ARG A 118 16.47 25.61 -25.23
C ARG A 118 15.49 24.89 -24.30
N LEU A 119 15.81 24.80 -23.01
CA LEU A 119 15.04 24.04 -22.01
C LEU A 119 13.98 24.87 -21.26
N GLY A 120 13.74 26.12 -21.68
CA GLY A 120 12.86 27.01 -20.92
C GLY A 120 13.52 27.52 -19.65
N GLY A 121 12.73 27.96 -18.68
CA GLY A 121 13.21 28.50 -17.40
C GLY A 121 13.89 29.85 -17.54
N GLU A 122 14.98 30.05 -16.78
CA GLU A 122 15.76 31.30 -16.80
C GLU A 122 16.39 31.53 -18.18
N GLY A 123 16.14 32.71 -18.73
CA GLY A 123 16.65 33.11 -20.04
C GLY A 123 18.01 33.78 -20.00
N CYS A 124 18.43 34.28 -21.15
CA CYS A 124 19.71 34.97 -21.32
C CYS A 124 19.55 36.23 -22.18
N LEU A 125 20.46 37.18 -22.00
CA LEU A 125 20.61 38.34 -22.89
C LEU A 125 21.44 37.98 -24.11
N TRP A 126 21.02 38.49 -25.27
CA TRP A 126 21.63 38.26 -26.57
C TRP A 126 21.77 39.58 -27.35
N GLU A 127 22.82 39.68 -28.16
CA GLU A 127 23.05 40.82 -29.07
C GLU A 127 22.28 40.68 -30.40
N GLN A 128 21.80 39.48 -30.69
CA GLN A 128 21.04 39.13 -31.90
C GLN A 128 19.81 38.30 -31.50
N GLU A 129 19.01 37.93 -32.50
CA GLU A 129 17.81 37.11 -32.30
C GLU A 129 18.13 35.83 -31.49
N PRO A 130 17.46 35.63 -30.34
CA PRO A 130 17.81 34.57 -29.40
C PRO A 130 17.04 33.27 -29.71
N PRO A 131 17.45 32.13 -29.12
CA PRO A 131 16.57 30.97 -29.04
C PRO A 131 15.23 31.35 -28.39
N ALA A 132 14.14 30.86 -28.94
CA ALA A 132 12.79 31.19 -28.49
C ALA A 132 12.33 30.28 -27.35
N TYR A 133 11.42 30.79 -26.53
CA TYR A 133 10.63 29.97 -25.62
C TYR A 133 9.46 29.32 -26.36
N GLN A 134 9.06 28.12 -25.93
CA GLN A 134 7.92 27.37 -26.48
C GLN A 134 6.68 27.50 -25.59
N ILE A 135 5.51 27.54 -26.23
CA ILE A 135 4.22 27.37 -25.58
C ILE A 135 3.40 26.38 -26.41
N THR A 136 3.04 25.26 -25.79
CA THR A 136 2.09 24.30 -26.36
C THR A 136 0.67 24.77 -26.08
N VAL A 137 -0.08 25.07 -27.14
CA VAL A 137 -1.51 25.40 -27.07
C VAL A 137 -2.32 24.18 -27.46
N HIS A 138 -3.16 23.69 -26.56
CA HIS A 138 -3.88 22.44 -26.75
C HIS A 138 -5.39 22.58 -26.50
N LYS A 139 -6.16 21.60 -26.98
CA LYS A 139 -7.56 21.43 -26.58
C LYS A 139 -7.62 20.76 -25.21
N PRO A 140 -8.62 21.09 -24.36
CA PRO A 140 -8.82 20.38 -23.10
C PRO A 140 -9.00 18.87 -23.35
N THR A 141 -8.18 18.06 -22.69
CA THR A 141 -8.24 16.61 -22.72
C THR A 141 -8.39 16.09 -21.30
N ALA A 142 -8.92 14.88 -21.16
CA ALA A 142 -8.93 14.15 -19.90
C ALA A 142 -8.46 12.72 -20.18
N VAL A 143 -7.50 12.25 -19.39
CA VAL A 143 -7.03 10.86 -19.46
C VAL A 143 -7.72 10.08 -18.33
N PRO A 144 -8.19 8.83 -18.58
CA PRO A 144 -8.90 8.04 -17.59
C PRO A 144 -8.10 7.80 -16.30
N GLU A 145 -8.78 7.92 -15.14
CA GLU A 145 -8.15 7.78 -13.83
C GLU A 145 -7.57 6.37 -13.58
N TRP A 146 -8.20 5.31 -14.11
CA TRP A 146 -7.68 3.95 -13.98
C TRP A 146 -6.28 3.80 -14.58
N TYR A 147 -5.99 4.57 -15.64
CA TYR A 147 -4.70 4.57 -16.32
C TYR A 147 -3.68 5.40 -15.54
N LYS A 148 -4.01 6.66 -15.21
CA LYS A 148 -3.12 7.57 -14.46
C LYS A 148 -2.74 7.03 -13.07
N ARG A 149 -3.67 6.33 -12.40
CA ARG A 149 -3.45 5.71 -11.07
C ARG A 149 -2.79 4.33 -11.14
N GLY A 150 -2.64 3.78 -12.35
CA GLY A 150 -2.22 2.40 -12.55
C GLY A 150 -0.71 2.19 -12.53
N VAL A 151 -0.32 0.91 -12.60
CA VAL A 151 1.06 0.48 -12.86
C VAL A 151 1.02 -0.50 -14.03
N ILE A 152 1.77 -0.17 -15.07
CA ILE A 152 1.90 -0.97 -16.29
C ILE A 152 2.95 -2.05 -16.10
N TYR A 153 2.65 -3.24 -16.57
CA TYR A 153 3.60 -4.33 -16.71
C TYR A 153 3.61 -4.78 -18.18
N GLN A 154 4.73 -4.51 -18.87
CA GLN A 154 4.94 -4.87 -20.27
C GLN A 154 5.37 -6.33 -20.38
N VAL A 155 4.63 -7.13 -21.15
CA VAL A 155 4.84 -8.56 -21.30
C VAL A 155 5.11 -8.94 -22.76
N PHE A 156 6.22 -9.65 -22.97
CA PHE A 156 6.50 -10.38 -24.20
C PHE A 156 6.03 -11.83 -24.03
N VAL A 157 4.87 -12.19 -24.62
CA VAL A 157 4.12 -13.42 -24.29
C VAL A 157 4.97 -14.68 -24.41
N ASP A 158 5.70 -14.87 -25.51
CA ASP A 158 6.54 -16.06 -25.76
C ASP A 158 7.59 -16.30 -24.65
N ARG A 159 8.01 -15.24 -23.97
CA ARG A 159 9.15 -15.23 -23.04
C ARG A 159 8.73 -15.19 -21.58
N PHE A 160 7.43 -15.06 -21.30
CA PHE A 160 6.96 -14.86 -19.93
C PHE A 160 6.68 -16.16 -19.18
N PHE A 161 5.78 -17.03 -19.67
CA PHE A 161 5.49 -18.30 -18.99
C PHE A 161 4.92 -19.36 -19.93
N ASN A 162 5.52 -20.56 -19.92
CA ASN A 162 5.06 -21.73 -20.65
C ASN A 162 4.38 -22.74 -19.71
N PRO A 163 3.04 -22.92 -19.80
CA PRO A 163 2.29 -23.84 -18.94
C PRO A 163 2.54 -25.32 -19.25
N LEU A 164 3.12 -25.64 -20.41
CA LEU A 164 3.35 -27.02 -20.86
C LEU A 164 4.73 -27.58 -20.47
N HIS A 165 5.45 -26.91 -19.56
CA HIS A 165 6.75 -27.33 -19.02
C HIS A 165 7.78 -27.70 -20.12
N ASN A 166 8.14 -26.73 -20.96
CA ASN A 166 9.08 -26.86 -22.09
C ASN A 166 8.55 -27.72 -23.27
N ARG A 167 7.25 -27.95 -23.34
CA ARG A 167 6.60 -28.49 -24.55
C ARG A 167 5.93 -27.35 -25.31
N PHE A 168 5.72 -27.56 -26.60
CA PHE A 168 5.04 -26.61 -27.48
C PHE A 168 3.64 -27.13 -27.82
N SER A 169 2.73 -26.22 -28.13
CA SER A 169 1.45 -26.57 -28.75
C SER A 169 1.70 -27.25 -30.10
N CYS A 170 0.70 -27.99 -30.59
CA CYS A 170 0.77 -28.81 -31.81
C CYS A 170 0.87 -28.02 -33.13
N CYS A 171 1.23 -26.73 -33.11
CA CYS A 171 1.23 -25.84 -34.29
C CYS A 171 2.55 -25.07 -34.48
N PRO A 172 3.73 -25.73 -34.57
CA PRO A 172 4.97 -25.04 -34.88
C PRO A 172 4.94 -24.52 -36.32
N LYS A 173 5.36 -23.26 -36.51
CA LYS A 173 5.42 -22.62 -37.83
C LYS A 173 6.59 -23.16 -38.66
N LYS A 174 6.51 -22.94 -39.97
CA LYS A 174 7.63 -23.16 -40.88
C LYS A 174 8.80 -22.28 -40.44
N ASN A 175 10.01 -22.85 -40.38
CA ASN A 175 11.24 -22.18 -39.91
C ASN A 175 11.17 -21.65 -38.46
N ALA A 176 10.38 -22.30 -37.59
CA ALA A 176 10.40 -22.02 -36.16
C ALA A 176 11.52 -22.81 -35.46
N LEU A 177 12.46 -22.11 -34.81
CA LEU A 177 13.48 -22.68 -33.94
C LEU A 177 12.91 -22.81 -32.51
N LEU A 178 12.61 -24.03 -32.08
CA LEU A 178 11.99 -24.28 -30.78
C LEU A 178 13.04 -24.56 -29.69
N HIS A 179 13.01 -23.79 -28.61
CA HIS A 179 13.88 -24.02 -27.44
C HIS A 179 13.29 -25.07 -26.50
N ALA A 180 14.04 -26.16 -26.30
CA ALA A 180 13.67 -27.21 -25.35
C ALA A 180 13.95 -26.84 -23.88
N ASN A 181 14.76 -25.81 -23.63
CA ASN A 181 15.08 -25.35 -22.28
C ASN A 181 14.71 -23.88 -22.13
N TRP A 182 13.82 -23.60 -21.18
CA TRP A 182 13.40 -22.24 -20.84
C TRP A 182 14.55 -21.28 -20.54
N SER A 183 15.69 -21.80 -20.05
CA SER A 183 16.85 -20.98 -19.65
C SER A 183 17.79 -20.61 -20.80
N ASP A 184 17.52 -21.10 -22.01
CA ASP A 184 18.37 -20.81 -23.16
C ASP A 184 18.39 -19.31 -23.48
N GLN A 185 19.45 -18.88 -24.14
CA GLN A 185 19.55 -17.50 -24.62
C GLN A 185 18.92 -17.36 -26.01
N PRO A 186 18.21 -16.26 -26.28
CA PRO A 186 17.61 -15.99 -27.58
C PRO A 186 18.63 -16.05 -28.72
N VAL A 187 18.21 -16.54 -29.90
CA VAL A 187 19.05 -16.63 -31.10
C VAL A 187 18.23 -16.38 -32.36
N TYR A 188 18.74 -15.51 -33.24
CA TYR A 188 18.25 -15.38 -34.62
C TYR A 188 19.23 -16.05 -35.59
N ILE A 189 18.71 -16.98 -36.41
CA ILE A 189 19.47 -17.54 -37.52
C ILE A 189 19.27 -16.61 -38.71
N LYS A 190 20.38 -16.13 -39.29
CA LYS A 190 20.38 -15.17 -40.39
C LYS A 190 21.04 -15.75 -41.64
N ASP A 191 20.58 -15.33 -42.81
CA ASP A 191 21.23 -15.61 -44.08
C ASP A 191 22.44 -14.69 -44.36
N GLU A 192 23.10 -14.89 -45.51
CA GLU A 192 24.25 -14.11 -45.95
C GLU A 192 23.93 -12.61 -46.17
N GLN A 193 22.65 -12.27 -46.37
CA GLN A 193 22.15 -10.91 -46.53
C GLN A 193 21.70 -10.30 -45.19
N GLY A 194 21.81 -11.05 -44.09
CA GLY A 194 21.47 -10.59 -42.75
C GLY A 194 19.98 -10.68 -42.38
N ARG A 195 19.15 -11.29 -43.24
CA ARG A 195 17.72 -11.53 -43.00
C ARG A 195 17.53 -12.71 -42.05
N VAL A 196 16.55 -12.64 -41.16
CA VAL A 196 16.27 -13.74 -40.23
C VAL A 196 15.53 -14.85 -40.98
N THR A 197 16.13 -16.02 -41.07
CA THR A 197 15.53 -17.18 -41.76
C THR A 197 14.72 -18.05 -40.82
N ASP A 198 15.14 -18.13 -39.56
CA ASP A 198 14.51 -18.97 -38.53
C ASP A 198 14.34 -18.16 -37.25
N TRP A 199 13.08 -18.05 -36.81
CA TRP A 199 12.69 -17.32 -35.60
C TRP A 199 12.64 -18.26 -34.41
N ASP A 200 13.22 -17.84 -33.28
CA ASP A 200 13.22 -18.65 -32.07
C ASP A 200 11.94 -18.50 -31.23
N PHE A 201 11.51 -19.58 -30.59
CA PHE A 201 10.34 -19.62 -29.73
C PHE A 201 10.61 -20.42 -28.46
N PHE A 202 10.09 -19.94 -27.33
CA PHE A 202 10.22 -20.57 -26.02
C PHE A 202 8.90 -21.17 -25.52
N GLY A 203 7.77 -20.80 -26.13
CA GLY A 203 6.47 -21.43 -25.93
C GLY A 203 5.63 -20.78 -24.84
N GLY A 204 5.89 -19.52 -24.52
CA GLY A 204 4.98 -18.73 -23.69
C GLY A 204 3.65 -18.47 -24.38
N THR A 205 2.56 -18.43 -23.61
CA THR A 205 1.17 -18.40 -24.14
C THR A 205 0.26 -17.48 -23.33
N LEU A 206 -0.90 -17.12 -23.89
CA LEU A 206 -1.94 -16.35 -23.18
C LEU A 206 -2.52 -17.12 -21.99
N GLN A 207 -2.66 -18.45 -22.11
CA GLN A 207 -3.00 -19.32 -21.00
C GLN A 207 -1.96 -19.22 -19.87
N GLY A 208 -0.67 -19.17 -20.24
CA GLY A 208 0.40 -18.97 -19.29
C GLY A 208 0.32 -17.61 -18.58
N ILE A 209 -0.10 -16.55 -19.27
CA ILE A 209 -0.37 -15.25 -18.63
C ILE A 209 -1.52 -15.36 -17.62
N MET A 210 -2.61 -16.05 -18.00
CA MET A 210 -3.78 -16.24 -17.14
C MET A 210 -3.42 -16.97 -15.84
N GLU A 211 -2.56 -17.99 -15.89
CA GLU A 211 -2.04 -18.69 -14.70
C GLU A 211 -1.17 -17.81 -13.79
N LYS A 212 -0.66 -16.69 -14.31
CA LYS A 212 0.19 -15.74 -13.58
C LYS A 212 -0.54 -14.45 -13.18
N LEU A 213 -1.85 -14.33 -13.39
CA LEU A 213 -2.65 -13.23 -12.83
C LEU A 213 -2.48 -13.05 -11.30
N PRO A 214 -2.38 -14.12 -10.49
CA PRO A 214 -2.08 -13.98 -9.07
C PRO A 214 -0.73 -13.30 -8.78
N TYR A 215 0.28 -13.52 -9.62
CA TYR A 215 1.60 -12.89 -9.48
C TYR A 215 1.51 -11.38 -9.73
N PHE A 216 0.80 -10.96 -10.78
CA PHE A 216 0.58 -9.53 -11.07
C PHE A 216 -0.19 -8.82 -9.95
N GLN A 217 -1.22 -9.47 -9.40
CA GLN A 217 -1.95 -8.95 -8.25
C GLN A 217 -1.05 -8.84 -7.00
N GLU A 218 -0.21 -9.84 -6.72
CA GLU A 218 0.72 -9.81 -5.57
C GLU A 218 1.75 -8.67 -5.68
N LEU A 219 2.21 -8.39 -6.91
CA LEU A 219 3.04 -7.23 -7.20
C LEU A 219 2.29 -5.91 -7.03
N GLY A 220 0.99 -5.87 -7.32
CA GLY A 220 0.16 -4.67 -7.32
C GLY A 220 -0.01 -4.03 -8.72
N ILE A 221 0.12 -4.83 -9.78
CA ILE A 221 -0.07 -4.39 -11.16
C ILE A 221 -1.56 -4.26 -11.47
N SER A 222 -1.93 -3.19 -12.16
CA SER A 222 -3.31 -2.94 -12.60
C SER A 222 -3.45 -2.85 -14.13
N ILE A 223 -2.35 -2.85 -14.88
CA ILE A 223 -2.37 -2.74 -16.34
C ILE A 223 -1.35 -3.72 -16.94
N LEU A 224 -1.79 -4.57 -17.86
CA LEU A 224 -0.93 -5.39 -18.70
C LEU A 224 -0.84 -4.77 -20.09
N TYR A 225 0.39 -4.55 -20.55
CA TYR A 225 0.67 -4.14 -21.92
C TYR A 225 1.35 -5.31 -22.64
N PHE A 226 0.73 -5.82 -23.70
CA PHE A 226 1.33 -6.87 -24.52
C PHE A 226 2.01 -6.27 -25.74
N ASN A 227 3.26 -6.69 -25.99
CA ASN A 227 3.82 -6.67 -27.34
C ASN A 227 2.89 -7.44 -28.31
N PRO A 228 3.04 -7.30 -29.64
CA PRO A 228 2.05 -7.79 -30.59
C PRO A 228 1.70 -9.29 -30.40
N ILE A 229 0.40 -9.60 -30.40
CA ILE A 229 -0.13 -10.94 -30.13
C ILE A 229 -0.87 -11.55 -31.34
N PHE A 230 -0.99 -10.80 -32.43
CA PHE A 230 -1.69 -11.23 -33.63
C PHE A 230 -0.84 -12.19 -34.46
N GLU A 231 -1.50 -13.01 -35.28
CA GLU A 231 -0.84 -13.99 -36.14
C GLU A 231 0.26 -13.33 -36.99
N ALA A 232 1.49 -13.85 -36.89
CA ALA A 232 2.68 -13.38 -37.60
C ALA A 232 3.71 -14.51 -37.76
N ALA A 233 4.71 -14.39 -38.63
CA ALA A 233 5.72 -15.44 -38.77
C ALA A 233 6.75 -15.41 -37.63
N SER A 234 7.14 -14.21 -37.19
CA SER A 234 8.19 -14.02 -36.19
C SER A 234 7.77 -14.30 -34.75
N ASN A 235 8.75 -14.20 -33.86
CA ASN A 235 8.55 -14.27 -32.41
C ASN A 235 8.02 -12.97 -31.80
N HIS A 236 8.31 -11.81 -32.41
CA HIS A 236 7.97 -10.47 -31.93
C HIS A 236 6.68 -9.95 -32.55
N LYS A 237 6.27 -10.50 -33.69
CA LYS A 237 4.97 -10.33 -34.34
C LYS A 237 4.64 -8.94 -34.89
N TYR A 238 5.59 -8.01 -34.88
CA TYR A 238 5.51 -6.75 -35.65
C TYR A 238 5.31 -6.97 -37.16
N ASP A 239 5.75 -8.10 -37.71
CA ASP A 239 5.44 -8.59 -39.06
C ASP A 239 4.01 -9.16 -39.16
N THR A 240 3.00 -8.37 -38.79
CA THR A 240 1.63 -8.85 -38.63
C THR A 240 1.11 -9.50 -39.91
N ALA A 241 0.72 -10.78 -39.81
CA ALA A 241 0.14 -11.54 -40.91
C ALA A 241 -1.38 -11.46 -40.95
N ASN A 242 -2.04 -11.38 -39.80
CA ASN A 242 -3.49 -11.22 -39.68
C ASN A 242 -3.92 -10.55 -38.36
N TYR A 243 -4.25 -9.25 -38.42
CA TYR A 243 -4.76 -8.44 -37.30
C TYR A 243 -6.04 -8.98 -36.63
N LEU A 244 -6.85 -9.77 -37.34
CA LEU A 244 -8.12 -10.27 -36.84
C LEU A 244 -8.00 -11.65 -36.20
N LYS A 245 -6.79 -12.16 -35.91
CA LYS A 245 -6.62 -13.48 -35.33
C LYS A 245 -5.46 -13.50 -34.33
N ILE A 246 -5.69 -14.05 -33.14
CA ILE A 246 -4.61 -14.35 -32.20
C ILE A 246 -3.64 -15.37 -32.83
N ASP A 247 -2.35 -15.18 -32.58
CA ASP A 247 -1.34 -16.11 -33.05
C ASP A 247 -1.56 -17.52 -32.49
N PRO A 248 -1.63 -18.56 -33.35
CA PRO A 248 -1.87 -19.94 -32.89
C PRO A 248 -0.81 -20.49 -31.93
N MET A 249 0.40 -19.91 -31.90
CA MET A 249 1.42 -20.29 -30.92
C MET A 249 1.14 -19.71 -29.52
N TYR A 250 0.34 -18.64 -29.42
CA TYR A 250 -0.04 -18.01 -28.16
C TYR A 250 -1.40 -18.49 -27.61
N GLY A 251 -2.29 -18.95 -28.49
CA GLY A 251 -3.62 -19.43 -28.15
C GLY A 251 -4.63 -19.16 -29.26
N ASP A 252 -5.86 -18.85 -28.90
CA ASP A 252 -6.92 -18.44 -29.81
C ASP A 252 -7.75 -17.28 -29.22
N ASP A 253 -8.75 -16.82 -29.97
CA ASP A 253 -9.62 -15.73 -29.56
C ASP A 253 -10.46 -16.06 -28.31
N LEU A 254 -10.77 -17.33 -28.05
CA LEU A 254 -11.53 -17.76 -26.86
C LEU A 254 -10.66 -17.64 -25.61
N VAL A 255 -9.42 -18.13 -25.68
CA VAL A 255 -8.43 -17.99 -24.61
C VAL A 255 -8.16 -16.52 -24.30
N PHE A 256 -8.12 -15.65 -25.32
CA PHE A 256 -7.97 -14.21 -25.10
C PHE A 256 -9.19 -13.58 -24.41
N ALA A 257 -10.41 -13.96 -24.80
CA ALA A 257 -11.63 -13.50 -24.14
C ALA A 257 -11.69 -13.94 -22.66
N ASP A 258 -11.29 -15.19 -22.38
CA ASP A 258 -11.18 -15.71 -21.01
C ASP A 258 -10.12 -14.97 -20.20
N LEU A 259 -8.97 -14.64 -20.81
CA LEU A 259 -7.93 -13.82 -20.19
C LEU A 259 -8.47 -12.42 -19.82
N ILE A 260 -9.22 -11.75 -20.71
CA ILE A 260 -9.81 -10.43 -20.42
C ILE A 260 -10.80 -10.53 -19.25
N SER A 261 -11.71 -11.50 -19.29
CA SER A 261 -12.70 -11.71 -18.23
C SER A 261 -12.04 -11.99 -16.88
N THR A 262 -11.02 -12.85 -16.88
CA THR A 262 -10.29 -13.22 -15.66
C THR A 262 -9.45 -12.05 -15.15
N ALA A 263 -8.70 -11.36 -16.02
CA ALA A 263 -7.91 -10.17 -15.66
C ALA A 263 -8.78 -9.08 -15.00
N LYS A 264 -9.99 -8.87 -15.51
CA LYS A 264 -10.96 -7.94 -14.91
C LYS A 264 -11.35 -8.31 -13.48
N GLN A 265 -11.47 -9.61 -13.16
CA GLN A 265 -11.74 -10.07 -11.77
C GLN A 265 -10.57 -9.76 -10.83
N TYR A 266 -9.35 -9.66 -11.35
CA TYR A 266 -8.15 -9.22 -10.63
C TYR A 266 -7.97 -7.69 -10.63
N GLY A 267 -8.87 -6.92 -11.25
CA GLY A 267 -8.76 -5.47 -11.40
C GLY A 267 -7.70 -5.02 -12.41
N ILE A 268 -7.33 -5.90 -13.35
CA ILE A 268 -6.28 -5.66 -14.34
C ILE A 268 -6.91 -5.31 -15.70
N SER A 269 -6.48 -4.17 -16.26
CA SER A 269 -6.83 -3.73 -17.62
C SER A 269 -5.76 -4.16 -18.63
N ILE A 270 -6.16 -4.43 -19.88
CA ILE A 270 -5.25 -4.90 -20.94
C ILE A 270 -5.13 -3.87 -22.06
N ILE A 271 -3.88 -3.53 -22.42
CA ILE A 271 -3.49 -2.69 -23.54
C ILE A 271 -2.77 -3.56 -24.58
N LEU A 272 -3.09 -3.37 -25.86
CA LEU A 272 -2.45 -4.08 -26.98
C LEU A 272 -1.54 -3.17 -27.79
N ASP A 273 -0.53 -3.76 -28.42
CA ASP A 273 0.30 -3.09 -29.42
C ASP A 273 -0.39 -3.03 -30.79
N GLY A 274 -0.46 -1.83 -31.37
CA GLY A 274 -1.10 -1.51 -32.63
C GLY A 274 -0.06 -1.18 -33.69
N VAL A 275 0.30 -2.18 -34.50
CA VAL A 275 1.28 -2.06 -35.58
C VAL A 275 0.57 -1.72 -36.89
N PHE A 276 0.38 -0.42 -37.15
CA PHE A 276 -0.46 0.06 -38.26
C PHE A 276 0.29 0.79 -39.38
N SER A 277 1.62 0.97 -39.26
CA SER A 277 2.45 1.59 -40.31
C SER A 277 2.92 0.58 -41.38
N HIS A 278 2.92 -0.71 -41.04
CA HIS A 278 3.36 -1.78 -41.92
C HIS A 278 2.68 -3.11 -41.58
N THR A 279 2.81 -4.08 -42.48
CA THR A 279 2.40 -5.48 -42.27
C THR A 279 3.58 -6.42 -42.49
N GLY A 280 3.44 -7.71 -42.20
CA GLY A 280 4.43 -8.71 -42.63
C GLY A 280 4.37 -8.99 -44.13
N SER A 281 5.53 -9.26 -44.74
CA SER A 281 5.63 -9.71 -46.14
C SER A 281 4.91 -11.06 -46.36
N ASP A 282 4.90 -11.91 -45.34
CA ASP A 282 4.11 -13.15 -45.27
C ASP A 282 2.78 -12.92 -44.54
N SER A 283 1.88 -12.15 -45.16
CA SER A 283 0.55 -11.82 -44.60
C SER A 283 -0.59 -12.19 -45.54
N ILE A 284 -1.83 -12.21 -45.04
CA ILE A 284 -3.02 -12.36 -45.91
C ILE A 284 -3.17 -11.19 -46.89
N TYR A 285 -2.57 -10.05 -46.57
CA TYR A 285 -2.69 -8.80 -47.30
C TYR A 285 -1.64 -8.69 -48.41
N PHE A 286 -0.38 -8.96 -48.10
CA PHE A 286 0.74 -8.86 -49.04
C PHE A 286 1.04 -10.19 -49.75
N ASN A 287 1.02 -11.30 -48.99
CA ASN A 287 1.17 -12.70 -49.42
C ASN A 287 2.38 -12.98 -50.34
N LYS A 288 3.57 -12.46 -50.03
CA LYS A 288 4.79 -12.60 -50.86
C LYS A 288 5.11 -14.05 -51.22
N TYR A 289 4.95 -14.96 -50.26
CA TYR A 289 5.34 -16.38 -50.40
C TYR A 289 4.18 -17.32 -50.75
N GLY A 290 2.94 -16.82 -50.84
CA GLY A 290 1.77 -17.65 -51.11
C GLY A 290 1.37 -18.57 -49.97
N SER A 291 1.69 -18.21 -48.72
CA SER A 291 1.35 -18.97 -47.52
C SER A 291 -0.13 -18.92 -47.18
N TYR A 292 -0.86 -17.90 -47.65
CA TYR A 292 -2.27 -17.67 -47.34
C TYR A 292 -3.18 -17.91 -48.57
N PRO A 293 -4.45 -18.30 -48.36
CA PRO A 293 -5.40 -18.49 -49.46
C PRO A 293 -5.78 -17.15 -50.10
N GLY A 294 -5.86 -17.13 -51.44
CA GLY A 294 -6.15 -15.93 -52.22
C GLY A 294 -4.89 -15.17 -52.64
N ALA A 295 -5.04 -14.22 -53.57
CA ALA A 295 -3.92 -13.42 -54.06
C ALA A 295 -3.73 -12.16 -53.20
N GLY A 296 -2.55 -12.03 -52.59
CA GLY A 296 -2.15 -10.79 -51.90
C GLY A 296 -1.65 -9.72 -52.88
N ALA A 297 -1.39 -8.52 -52.35
CA ALA A 297 -0.95 -7.36 -53.12
C ALA A 297 0.32 -7.62 -53.95
N TYR A 298 1.28 -8.39 -53.41
CA TYR A 298 2.50 -8.74 -54.13
C TYR A 298 2.21 -9.63 -55.35
N GLN A 299 1.25 -10.55 -55.21
CA GLN A 299 0.98 -11.60 -56.19
C GLN A 299 0.04 -11.15 -57.32
N SER A 300 -0.85 -10.20 -57.09
CA SER A 300 -1.79 -9.68 -58.09
C SER A 300 -2.15 -8.21 -57.88
N ALA A 301 -2.17 -7.44 -58.97
CA ALA A 301 -2.70 -6.08 -58.96
C ALA A 301 -4.23 -6.03 -58.77
N ASP A 302 -4.92 -7.15 -59.03
CA ASP A 302 -6.36 -7.29 -58.78
C ASP A 302 -6.69 -7.66 -57.32
N SER A 303 -5.66 -7.78 -56.47
CA SER A 303 -5.87 -8.03 -55.03
C SER A 303 -6.65 -6.87 -54.40
N PRO A 304 -7.64 -7.13 -53.52
CA PRO A 304 -8.35 -6.06 -52.82
C PRO A 304 -7.44 -5.22 -51.92
N TYR A 305 -6.24 -5.73 -51.61
CA TYR A 305 -5.24 -5.08 -50.77
C TYR A 305 -4.17 -4.35 -51.59
N TYR A 306 -4.23 -4.36 -52.93
CA TYR A 306 -3.15 -3.82 -53.77
C TYR A 306 -2.87 -2.34 -53.49
N THR A 307 -3.92 -1.53 -53.29
CA THR A 307 -3.78 -0.09 -53.00
C THR A 307 -3.29 0.21 -51.57
N TRP A 308 -3.22 -0.81 -50.72
CA TRP A 308 -2.66 -0.67 -49.38
C TRP A 308 -1.15 -0.54 -49.40
N TYR A 309 -0.46 -0.81 -50.52
CA TYR A 309 1.00 -0.77 -50.58
C TYR A 309 1.49 0.12 -51.73
N LYS A 310 2.73 0.62 -51.62
CA LYS A 310 3.35 1.48 -52.63
C LYS A 310 4.45 0.73 -53.37
N PHE A 311 4.22 0.48 -54.67
CA PHE A 311 5.15 -0.21 -55.57
C PHE A 311 5.93 0.76 -56.46
N LYS A 312 7.23 0.53 -56.66
CA LYS A 312 8.15 1.37 -57.45
C LYS A 312 8.31 0.79 -58.86
N GLY A 313 7.29 0.95 -59.69
CA GLY A 313 7.32 0.60 -61.12
C GLY A 313 7.02 -0.87 -61.45
N ASN A 314 7.59 -1.83 -60.73
CA ASN A 314 7.20 -3.26 -60.79
C ASN A 314 6.81 -3.76 -59.38
N ARG A 315 6.30 -5.00 -59.27
CA ARG A 315 5.81 -5.55 -57.98
C ARG A 315 6.92 -6.08 -57.06
N GLU A 316 8.14 -6.22 -57.57
CA GLU A 316 9.30 -6.72 -56.82
C GLU A 316 10.01 -5.59 -56.05
N GLU A 317 9.75 -4.32 -56.42
CA GLU A 317 10.27 -3.13 -55.75
C GLU A 317 9.12 -2.38 -55.04
N TYR A 318 9.18 -2.27 -53.72
CA TYR A 318 8.14 -1.62 -52.89
C TYR A 318 8.74 -0.82 -51.73
N GLU A 319 7.94 0.05 -51.11
CA GLU A 319 8.33 0.76 -49.88
C GLU A 319 8.23 -0.18 -48.68
N SER A 320 9.28 -0.16 -47.84
CA SER A 320 9.40 -1.04 -46.69
C SER A 320 10.08 -0.31 -45.54
N TRP A 321 9.65 -0.67 -44.33
CA TRP A 321 10.02 0.03 -43.11
C TRP A 321 11.54 -0.01 -42.95
N TRP A 322 12.19 1.15 -43.03
CA TRP A 322 13.65 1.31 -42.94
C TRP A 322 14.43 0.43 -43.95
N GLY A 323 13.81 0.08 -45.08
CA GLY A 323 14.39 -0.80 -46.09
C GLY A 323 14.38 -2.29 -45.73
N VAL A 324 13.69 -2.68 -44.66
CA VAL A 324 13.53 -4.09 -44.26
C VAL A 324 12.47 -4.74 -45.13
N ASP A 325 12.90 -5.52 -46.12
CA ASP A 325 12.06 -6.21 -47.13
C ASP A 325 10.89 -7.03 -46.55
N ASP A 326 11.01 -7.50 -45.31
CA ASP A 326 9.99 -8.28 -44.61
C ASP A 326 8.83 -7.45 -44.03
N LEU A 327 8.95 -6.11 -44.01
CA LEU A 327 7.96 -5.19 -43.44
C LEU A 327 7.50 -4.18 -44.50
N PRO A 328 6.66 -4.58 -45.49
CA PRO A 328 6.08 -3.67 -46.46
C PRO A 328 5.23 -2.59 -45.79
N GLU A 329 5.53 -1.33 -46.11
CA GLU A 329 4.81 -0.15 -45.61
C GLU A 329 3.43 -0.06 -46.23
N VAL A 330 2.45 0.30 -45.42
CA VAL A 330 1.10 0.50 -45.91
C VAL A 330 0.89 1.95 -46.35
N ASN A 331 -0.14 2.18 -47.16
CA ASN A 331 -0.71 3.48 -47.42
C ASN A 331 -1.84 3.73 -46.42
N GLU A 332 -1.50 4.29 -45.27
CA GLU A 332 -2.39 4.47 -44.11
C GLU A 332 -3.62 5.30 -44.45
N MET A 333 -3.52 6.19 -45.43
CA MET A 333 -4.59 7.09 -45.85
C MET A 333 -5.54 6.46 -46.89
N ASP A 334 -5.23 5.27 -47.41
CA ASP A 334 -6.15 4.53 -48.27
C ASP A 334 -7.49 4.31 -47.56
N SER A 335 -8.58 4.63 -48.25
CA SER A 335 -9.93 4.58 -47.66
C SER A 335 -10.32 3.18 -47.17
N SER A 336 -9.91 2.13 -47.89
CA SER A 336 -10.25 0.76 -47.52
C SER A 336 -9.39 0.26 -46.35
N TYR A 337 -8.13 0.69 -46.26
CA TYR A 337 -7.27 0.42 -45.11
C TYR A 337 -7.81 1.08 -43.83
N ARG A 338 -8.18 2.37 -43.88
CA ARG A 338 -8.78 3.07 -42.73
C ARG A 338 -10.06 2.41 -42.24
N GLN A 339 -10.94 2.03 -43.16
CA GLN A 339 -12.16 1.29 -42.81
C GLN A 339 -11.85 -0.07 -42.17
N PHE A 340 -10.80 -0.76 -42.64
CA PHE A 340 -10.36 -2.01 -42.05
C PHE A 340 -9.75 -1.85 -40.64
N ILE A 341 -8.94 -0.82 -40.39
CA ILE A 341 -8.33 -0.62 -39.06
C ILE A 341 -9.36 -0.11 -38.05
N TYR A 342 -10.07 0.98 -38.35
CA TYR A 342 -10.93 1.67 -37.38
C TYR A 342 -12.33 2.04 -37.91
N GLY A 343 -12.79 1.41 -39.00
CA GLY A 343 -14.16 1.58 -39.49
C GLY A 343 -15.27 1.20 -38.49
N PRO A 344 -16.53 1.54 -38.82
CA PRO A 344 -17.69 1.30 -37.93
C PRO A 344 -18.01 -0.20 -37.79
N GLU A 345 -17.72 -1.01 -38.82
CA GLU A 345 -18.06 -2.42 -38.88
C GLU A 345 -16.83 -3.26 -39.22
N ASN A 346 -16.70 -4.44 -38.58
CA ASN A 346 -15.66 -5.44 -38.87
C ASN A 346 -14.20 -4.93 -38.85
N SER A 347 -13.94 -3.83 -38.16
CA SER A 347 -12.60 -3.25 -38.06
C SER A 347 -11.78 -3.87 -36.93
N VAL A 348 -10.45 -3.75 -37.03
CA VAL A 348 -9.50 -4.25 -36.01
C VAL A 348 -9.84 -3.67 -34.63
N ILE A 349 -9.98 -2.35 -34.54
CA ILE A 349 -10.29 -1.66 -33.28
C ILE A 349 -11.66 -2.11 -32.73
N GLN A 350 -12.69 -2.17 -33.58
CA GLN A 350 -14.04 -2.58 -33.17
C GLN A 350 -14.05 -3.99 -32.59
N LYS A 351 -13.36 -4.94 -33.23
CA LYS A 351 -13.30 -6.32 -32.77
C LYS A 351 -12.70 -6.40 -31.36
N TRP A 352 -11.47 -5.91 -31.19
CA TRP A 352 -10.74 -6.16 -29.95
C TRP A 352 -11.24 -5.31 -28.77
N GLN A 353 -11.70 -4.08 -29.00
CA GLN A 353 -12.34 -3.29 -27.94
C GLN A 353 -13.69 -3.89 -27.51
N SER A 354 -14.44 -4.52 -28.42
CA SER A 354 -15.69 -5.22 -28.04
C SER A 354 -15.45 -6.42 -27.13
N LEU A 355 -14.26 -7.02 -27.18
CA LEU A 355 -13.82 -8.08 -26.26
C LEU A 355 -13.34 -7.54 -24.91
N GLY A 356 -13.13 -6.22 -24.77
CA GLY A 356 -12.76 -5.57 -23.52
C GLY A 356 -11.34 -5.01 -23.44
N VAL A 357 -10.63 -4.86 -24.58
CA VAL A 357 -9.33 -4.17 -24.63
C VAL A 357 -9.49 -2.71 -24.18
N ALA A 358 -8.68 -2.31 -23.21
CA ALA A 358 -8.77 -1.02 -22.53
C ALA A 358 -7.90 0.08 -23.18
N GLY A 359 -7.06 -0.26 -24.15
CA GLY A 359 -6.27 0.74 -24.85
C GLY A 359 -5.31 0.15 -25.87
N TRP A 360 -4.61 1.05 -26.55
CA TRP A 360 -3.63 0.72 -27.59
C TRP A 360 -2.33 1.48 -27.38
N ARG A 361 -1.21 0.79 -27.54
CA ARG A 361 0.11 1.38 -27.78
C ARG A 361 0.34 1.41 -29.28
N LEU A 362 0.64 2.55 -29.87
CA LEU A 362 0.96 2.68 -31.29
C LEU A 362 2.46 2.48 -31.52
N ASP A 363 2.76 1.47 -32.34
CA ASP A 363 4.11 1.20 -32.82
C ASP A 363 4.54 2.25 -33.84
N VAL A 364 5.75 2.79 -33.67
CA VAL A 364 6.36 3.80 -34.52
C VAL A 364 5.38 4.91 -34.94
N ALA A 365 4.85 5.65 -33.97
CA ALA A 365 3.88 6.72 -34.22
C ALA A 365 4.39 7.80 -35.20
N ASP A 366 5.72 7.93 -35.29
CA ASP A 366 6.43 8.83 -36.21
C ASP A 366 6.20 8.53 -37.70
N GLU A 367 5.86 7.29 -38.06
CA GLU A 367 5.55 6.90 -39.45
C GLU A 367 4.08 7.14 -39.80
N LEU A 368 3.19 7.17 -38.81
CA LEU A 368 1.76 7.34 -39.05
C LEU A 368 1.44 8.81 -39.35
N PRO A 369 0.55 9.14 -40.30
CA PRO A 369 0.06 10.50 -40.48
C PRO A 369 -0.71 11.01 -39.26
N ASP A 370 -0.58 12.31 -38.92
CA ASP A 370 -1.33 12.91 -37.80
C ASP A 370 -2.85 12.72 -37.96
N GLU A 371 -3.36 12.88 -39.19
CA GLU A 371 -4.79 12.72 -39.51
C GLU A 371 -5.27 11.30 -39.17
N PHE A 372 -4.44 10.29 -39.44
CA PHE A 372 -4.74 8.90 -39.11
C PHE A 372 -4.83 8.69 -37.59
N ILE A 373 -3.89 9.25 -36.82
CA ILE A 373 -3.87 9.16 -35.36
C ILE A 373 -5.12 9.83 -34.76
N GLN A 374 -5.49 11.01 -35.26
CA GLN A 374 -6.71 11.72 -34.82
C GLN A 374 -7.98 10.91 -35.10
N GLU A 375 -8.14 10.40 -36.33
CA GLU A 375 -9.30 9.58 -36.73
C GLU A 375 -9.37 8.29 -35.88
N LEU A 376 -8.22 7.65 -35.65
CA LEU A 376 -8.11 6.46 -34.81
C LEU A 376 -8.49 6.75 -33.36
N ARG A 377 -7.97 7.82 -32.76
CA ARG A 377 -8.31 8.19 -31.37
C ARG A 377 -9.80 8.49 -31.23
N GLN A 378 -10.38 9.25 -32.16
CA GLN A 378 -11.82 9.51 -32.17
C GLN A 378 -12.62 8.22 -32.18
N ARG A 379 -12.22 7.23 -33.00
CA ARG A 379 -12.86 5.92 -33.02
C ARG A 379 -12.74 5.20 -31.68
N ILE A 380 -11.52 5.09 -31.14
CA ILE A 380 -11.22 4.42 -29.86
C ILE A 380 -12.10 5.00 -28.74
N LYS A 381 -12.16 6.34 -28.64
CA LYS A 381 -12.95 7.04 -27.62
C LYS A 381 -14.45 6.92 -27.86
N SER A 382 -14.91 6.82 -29.11
CA SER A 382 -16.33 6.61 -29.43
C SER A 382 -16.86 5.26 -28.97
N LEU A 383 -16.01 4.24 -28.96
CA LEU A 383 -16.35 2.88 -28.52
C LEU A 383 -16.24 2.72 -27.02
N ASN A 384 -15.18 3.29 -26.44
CA ASN A 384 -14.97 3.32 -25.02
C ASN A 384 -14.29 4.65 -24.64
N PRO A 385 -15.02 5.61 -24.02
CA PRO A 385 -14.44 6.88 -23.59
C PRO A 385 -13.24 6.72 -22.64
N ASP A 386 -13.23 5.63 -21.88
CA ASP A 386 -12.17 5.30 -20.93
C ASP A 386 -11.00 4.53 -21.57
N ALA A 387 -11.00 4.29 -22.88
CA ALA A 387 -9.87 3.65 -23.54
C ALA A 387 -8.72 4.64 -23.77
N VAL A 388 -7.47 4.18 -23.68
CA VAL A 388 -6.27 5.01 -23.86
C VAL A 388 -5.55 4.75 -25.18
N LEU A 389 -4.94 5.79 -25.75
CA LEU A 389 -4.05 5.69 -26.91
C LEU A 389 -2.67 6.27 -26.58
N ILE A 390 -1.65 5.42 -26.56
CA ILE A 390 -0.27 5.76 -26.16
C ILE A 390 0.65 5.62 -27.37
N GLY A 391 1.41 6.66 -27.72
CA GLY A 391 2.34 6.59 -28.86
C GLY A 391 3.77 6.21 -28.45
N GLU A 392 4.43 5.43 -29.30
CA GLU A 392 5.89 5.35 -29.27
C GLU A 392 6.51 6.60 -29.90
N VAL A 393 7.07 7.48 -29.05
CA VAL A 393 7.83 8.67 -29.44
C VAL A 393 9.07 8.73 -28.55
N TRP A 394 10.25 8.79 -29.14
CA TRP A 394 11.52 8.68 -28.40
C TRP A 394 12.03 10.03 -27.86
N GLU A 395 11.61 11.13 -28.46
CA GLU A 395 11.98 12.50 -28.09
C GLU A 395 10.79 13.29 -27.50
N ASP A 396 10.98 14.59 -27.29
CA ASP A 396 9.92 15.50 -26.83
C ASP A 396 8.76 15.51 -27.83
N ALA A 397 7.64 14.92 -27.43
CA ALA A 397 6.46 14.76 -28.28
C ALA A 397 5.68 16.06 -28.51
N SER A 398 5.97 17.13 -27.75
CA SER A 398 5.30 18.41 -27.89
C SER A 398 5.78 19.20 -29.12
N ASN A 399 7.02 18.98 -29.56
CA ASN A 399 7.68 19.75 -30.63
C ASN A 399 8.44 18.88 -31.64
N LYS A 400 8.22 17.56 -31.61
CA LYS A 400 8.87 16.59 -32.49
C LYS A 400 8.70 16.98 -33.96
N ILE A 401 9.81 16.90 -34.69
CA ILE A 401 9.83 16.97 -36.16
C ILE A 401 10.19 15.57 -36.66
N SER A 402 9.37 15.04 -37.55
CA SER A 402 9.63 13.77 -38.26
C SER A 402 9.39 13.99 -39.74
N TYR A 403 10.31 13.52 -40.59
CA TYR A 403 10.26 13.70 -42.05
C TYR A 403 9.98 15.15 -42.49
N ASP A 404 10.71 16.11 -41.91
CA ASP A 404 10.57 17.56 -42.12
C ASP A 404 9.17 18.14 -41.80
N LYS A 405 8.30 17.37 -41.11
CA LYS A 405 6.96 17.79 -40.69
C LYS A 405 6.90 17.88 -39.16
N PRO A 406 6.48 19.04 -38.59
CA PRO A 406 6.13 19.14 -37.18
C PRO A 406 4.96 18.22 -36.84
N ARG A 407 5.10 17.41 -35.79
CA ARG A 407 4.08 16.46 -35.33
C ARG A 407 3.15 17.10 -34.31
N ARG A 408 1.92 16.61 -34.24
CA ARG A 408 0.83 17.22 -33.44
C ARG A 408 0.40 16.39 -32.23
N TYR A 409 1.24 15.49 -31.73
CA TYR A 409 0.88 14.43 -30.78
C TYR A 409 0.17 14.89 -29.49
N LEU A 410 0.47 16.08 -28.99
CA LEU A 410 -0.03 16.59 -27.70
C LEU A 410 -0.92 17.83 -27.86
N LEU A 411 -1.58 18.00 -29.00
CA LEU A 411 -2.47 19.14 -29.26
C LEU A 411 -3.92 18.88 -28.82
N GLY A 412 -4.27 17.63 -28.52
CA GLY A 412 -5.44 17.23 -27.73
C GLY A 412 -6.37 16.22 -28.42
N ASP A 413 -6.26 16.06 -29.74
CA ASP A 413 -7.07 15.10 -30.50
C ASP A 413 -6.32 13.81 -30.85
N GLU A 414 -5.01 13.76 -30.60
CA GLU A 414 -4.07 12.75 -31.12
C GLU A 414 -3.75 11.63 -30.12
N LEU A 415 -2.90 11.89 -29.10
CA LEU A 415 -2.47 10.88 -28.13
C LEU A 415 -2.90 11.26 -26.71
N ASP A 416 -3.18 10.26 -25.88
CA ASP A 416 -3.41 10.46 -24.44
C ASP A 416 -2.08 10.51 -23.67
N GLY A 417 -1.04 9.84 -24.15
CA GLY A 417 0.31 9.87 -23.58
C GLY A 417 1.35 9.25 -24.54
N THR A 418 2.61 9.24 -24.14
CA THR A 418 3.70 8.64 -24.93
C THR A 418 4.57 7.73 -24.08
N MET A 419 5.32 6.85 -24.72
CA MET A 419 6.44 6.15 -24.08
C MET A 419 7.49 7.18 -23.66
N ASN A 420 7.73 7.31 -22.35
CA ASN A 420 8.49 8.43 -21.79
C ASN A 420 10.01 8.21 -21.85
N TYR A 421 10.56 8.09 -23.07
CA TYR A 421 12.00 7.99 -23.30
C TYR A 421 12.79 9.24 -22.86
N PRO A 422 12.28 10.49 -23.01
CA PRO A 422 12.96 11.67 -22.47
C PRO A 422 13.18 11.60 -20.95
N PHE A 423 12.19 11.13 -20.19
CA PHE A 423 12.33 10.85 -18.76
C PHE A 423 13.41 9.80 -18.50
N ARG A 424 13.31 8.64 -19.18
CA ARG A 424 14.27 7.54 -19.04
C ARG A 424 15.71 8.02 -19.24
N ASP A 425 15.97 8.74 -20.33
CA ASP A 425 17.31 9.13 -20.72
C ASP A 425 17.90 10.22 -19.82
N SER A 426 17.07 11.15 -19.34
CA SER A 426 17.48 12.20 -18.40
C SER A 426 17.91 11.59 -17.06
N PHE A 427 17.08 10.70 -16.49
CA PHE A 427 17.43 10.03 -15.23
C PHE A 427 18.59 9.04 -15.38
N LEU A 428 18.72 8.36 -16.51
CA LEU A 428 19.86 7.47 -16.77
C LEU A 428 21.18 8.25 -16.86
N ARG A 429 21.21 9.38 -17.55
CA ARG A 429 22.41 10.24 -17.59
C ARG A 429 22.79 10.70 -16.20
N PHE A 430 21.82 11.12 -15.38
CA PHE A 430 22.09 11.49 -14.00
C PHE A 430 22.66 10.31 -13.21
N ILE A 431 21.97 9.17 -13.12
CA ILE A 431 22.41 8.01 -12.32
C ILE A 431 23.79 7.47 -12.74
N LEU A 432 24.13 7.56 -14.02
CA LEU A 432 25.45 7.16 -14.56
C LEU A 432 26.52 8.25 -14.43
N GLY A 433 26.22 9.41 -13.83
CA GLY A 433 27.15 10.52 -13.62
C GLY A 433 27.53 11.27 -14.90
N ARG A 434 26.68 11.22 -15.92
CA ARG A 434 26.86 11.93 -17.21
C ARG A 434 26.20 13.31 -17.22
N SER A 435 25.39 13.63 -16.22
CA SER A 435 24.79 14.95 -15.95
C SER A 435 24.66 15.16 -14.44
N ASP A 436 24.53 16.43 -14.02
CA ASP A 436 24.28 16.77 -12.61
C ASP A 436 22.80 17.00 -12.29
N ALA A 437 22.47 17.30 -11.02
CA ALA A 437 21.10 17.52 -10.59
C ALA A 437 20.45 18.79 -11.19
N GLY A 438 21.26 19.79 -11.55
CA GLY A 438 20.80 21.01 -12.19
C GLY A 438 20.42 20.77 -13.65
N ASP A 439 21.24 20.01 -14.38
CA ASP A 439 20.93 19.56 -15.74
C ASP A 439 19.61 18.76 -15.75
N LEU A 440 19.50 17.76 -14.87
CA LEU A 440 18.30 16.94 -14.74
C LEU A 440 17.06 17.77 -14.37
N HIS A 441 17.20 18.75 -13.47
CA HIS A 441 16.13 19.68 -13.12
C HIS A 441 15.62 20.44 -14.33
N ASN A 442 16.52 21.02 -15.14
CA ASN A 442 16.15 21.80 -16.32
C ASN A 442 15.44 20.93 -17.36
N GLU A 443 15.92 19.71 -17.60
CA GLU A 443 15.32 18.77 -18.56
C GLU A 443 13.92 18.32 -18.12
N VAL A 444 13.76 17.97 -16.85
CA VAL A 444 12.46 17.59 -16.28
C VAL A 444 11.47 18.75 -16.31
N MET A 445 11.92 19.95 -15.93
CA MET A 445 11.07 21.14 -15.93
C MET A 445 10.70 21.57 -17.36
N SER A 446 11.59 21.38 -18.34
CA SER A 446 11.27 21.61 -19.75
C SER A 446 10.13 20.71 -20.22
N LEU A 447 10.17 19.41 -19.90
CA LEU A 447 9.09 18.49 -20.23
C LEU A 447 7.79 18.88 -19.51
N PHE A 448 7.87 19.25 -18.22
CA PHE A 448 6.73 19.67 -17.44
C PHE A 448 6.10 21.00 -17.93
N GLU A 449 6.93 21.90 -18.47
CA GLU A 449 6.47 23.14 -19.10
C GLU A 449 5.81 22.88 -20.47
N ASN A 450 6.40 21.99 -21.27
CA ASN A 450 5.99 21.77 -22.65
C ASN A 450 4.75 20.86 -22.80
N TYR A 451 4.57 19.89 -21.90
CA TYR A 451 3.50 18.91 -22.00
C TYR A 451 2.21 19.47 -21.37
N PRO A 452 1.04 19.29 -22.01
CA PRO A 452 -0.23 19.44 -21.31
C PRO A 452 -0.24 18.57 -20.05
N ARG A 453 -0.77 19.11 -18.96
CA ARG A 453 -0.70 18.47 -17.64
C ARG A 453 -1.25 17.04 -17.64
N GLU A 454 -2.39 16.82 -18.29
CA GLU A 454 -2.99 15.48 -18.39
C GLU A 454 -2.08 14.50 -19.14
N ASN A 455 -1.46 14.93 -20.24
CA ASN A 455 -0.54 14.11 -21.01
C ASN A 455 0.77 13.81 -20.27
N PHE A 456 1.30 14.77 -19.50
CA PHE A 456 2.48 14.56 -18.66
C PHE A 456 2.23 13.47 -17.60
N TYR A 457 1.06 13.50 -16.95
CA TYR A 457 0.66 12.49 -15.96
C TYR A 457 0.23 11.15 -16.59
N ALA A 458 0.03 11.11 -17.91
CA ALA A 458 -0.29 9.91 -18.68
C ALA A 458 0.92 9.30 -19.39
N ALA A 459 2.09 9.96 -19.35
CA ALA A 459 3.30 9.45 -19.97
C ALA A 459 3.71 8.11 -19.33
N MET A 460 4.08 7.13 -20.16
CA MET A 460 4.45 5.79 -19.71
C MET A 460 5.93 5.78 -19.26
N ASN A 461 6.16 5.81 -17.95
CA ASN A 461 7.48 5.91 -17.33
C ASN A 461 8.19 4.54 -17.33
N LEU A 462 8.88 4.25 -18.44
CA LEU A 462 9.66 3.02 -18.64
C LEU A 462 11.15 3.20 -18.31
N MET A 463 11.78 2.12 -17.85
CA MET A 463 13.25 2.03 -17.70
C MET A 463 13.88 1.04 -18.69
N GLY A 464 13.18 -0.06 -18.96
CA GLY A 464 13.47 -1.00 -20.02
C GLY A 464 12.27 -1.13 -20.96
N SER A 465 12.55 -1.60 -22.17
CA SER A 465 11.58 -2.09 -23.15
C SER A 465 12.24 -3.13 -24.05
N HIS A 466 11.43 -3.77 -24.88
CA HIS A 466 11.86 -4.71 -25.91
C HIS A 466 12.83 -4.16 -26.99
N ASP A 467 13.08 -2.85 -27.05
CA ASP A 467 14.01 -2.21 -28.01
C ASP A 467 15.26 -1.62 -27.34
N THR A 468 15.33 -1.70 -26.00
CA THR A 468 16.46 -1.18 -25.24
C THR A 468 17.29 -2.32 -24.62
N ILE A 469 18.57 -2.07 -24.35
CA ILE A 469 19.38 -2.94 -23.51
C ILE A 469 18.71 -3.07 -22.12
N ARG A 470 18.75 -4.27 -21.52
CA ARG A 470 18.19 -4.48 -20.18
C ARG A 470 18.79 -3.49 -19.17
N ILE A 471 17.92 -2.90 -18.37
CA ILE A 471 18.30 -1.79 -17.49
C ILE A 471 19.42 -2.17 -16.52
N LEU A 472 19.38 -3.38 -15.96
CA LEU A 472 20.40 -3.84 -15.03
C LEU A 472 21.78 -3.96 -15.70
N THR A 473 21.83 -4.41 -16.97
CA THR A 473 23.06 -4.48 -17.76
C THR A 473 23.66 -3.09 -18.00
N LEU A 474 22.83 -2.09 -18.32
CA LEU A 474 23.28 -0.70 -18.48
C LEU A 474 23.81 -0.10 -17.19
N LEU A 475 23.09 -0.29 -16.07
CA LEU A 475 23.46 0.27 -14.77
C LEU A 475 24.74 -0.33 -14.18
N GLY A 476 25.09 -1.54 -14.60
CA GLY A 476 26.36 -2.20 -14.31
C GLY A 476 27.53 -1.76 -15.20
N GLU A 477 27.32 -0.77 -16.07
CA GLU A 477 28.34 -0.25 -17.00
C GLU A 477 28.96 -1.34 -17.88
N ALA A 478 28.11 -2.21 -18.41
CA ALA A 478 28.54 -3.21 -19.38
C ALA A 478 29.22 -2.54 -20.59
N PRO A 479 30.25 -3.17 -21.20
CA PRO A 479 30.94 -2.61 -22.36
C PRO A 479 29.97 -2.21 -23.48
N PRO A 480 30.24 -1.14 -24.25
CA PRO A 480 29.40 -0.77 -25.38
C PRO A 480 29.21 -1.96 -26.32
N GLU A 481 27.98 -2.18 -26.79
CA GLU A 481 27.64 -3.36 -27.61
C GLU A 481 28.52 -3.49 -28.85
N GLN A 482 28.96 -2.36 -29.44
CA GLN A 482 29.79 -2.33 -30.64
C GLN A 482 31.22 -2.87 -30.39
N SER A 483 31.63 -2.96 -29.12
CA SER A 483 32.91 -3.53 -28.72
C SER A 483 32.90 -5.06 -28.58
N LEU A 484 31.72 -5.70 -28.68
CA LEU A 484 31.53 -7.13 -28.46
C LEU A 484 31.00 -7.83 -29.71
N THR A 485 31.52 -9.02 -29.98
CA THR A 485 30.92 -9.92 -30.98
C THR A 485 29.54 -10.40 -30.52
N LYS A 486 28.67 -10.82 -31.45
CA LYS A 486 27.33 -11.36 -31.10
C LYS A 486 27.41 -12.56 -30.14
N SER A 487 28.44 -13.42 -30.26
CA SER A 487 28.67 -14.53 -29.33
C SER A 487 29.04 -14.06 -27.91
N GLN A 488 29.86 -13.01 -27.81
CA GLN A 488 30.19 -12.39 -26.52
C GLN A 488 28.97 -11.72 -25.90
N GLN A 489 28.20 -10.95 -26.69
CA GLN A 489 26.95 -10.33 -26.22
C GLN A 489 25.98 -11.37 -25.63
N ARG A 490 25.82 -12.52 -26.31
CA ARG A 490 24.94 -13.62 -25.88
C ARG A 490 25.30 -14.20 -24.50
N THR A 491 26.60 -14.34 -24.24
CA THR A 491 27.10 -15.04 -23.05
C THR A 491 27.54 -14.10 -21.92
N PHE A 492 27.54 -12.80 -22.18
CA PHE A 492 27.98 -11.79 -21.22
C PHE A 492 27.11 -11.78 -19.96
N ARG A 493 27.75 -11.71 -18.80
CA ARG A 493 27.12 -11.49 -17.50
C ARG A 493 27.95 -10.49 -16.72
N LEU A 494 27.28 -9.67 -15.91
CA LEU A 494 27.96 -8.72 -15.04
C LEU A 494 28.84 -9.45 -14.02
N SER A 495 29.99 -8.86 -13.69
CA SER A 495 30.77 -9.31 -12.54
C SER A 495 29.99 -9.09 -11.25
N ALA A 496 30.31 -9.81 -10.17
CA ALA A 496 29.62 -9.64 -8.88
C ALA A 496 29.65 -8.19 -8.38
N ALA A 497 30.78 -7.49 -8.56
CA ALA A 497 30.92 -6.08 -8.18
C ALA A 497 30.05 -5.16 -9.05
N ALA A 498 30.08 -5.35 -10.38
CA ALA A 498 29.27 -4.57 -11.32
C ALA A 498 27.77 -4.81 -11.11
N ARG A 499 27.36 -6.06 -10.84
CA ARG A 499 25.97 -6.41 -10.52
C ARG A 499 25.52 -5.76 -9.22
N LYS A 500 26.34 -5.75 -8.16
CA LYS A 500 26.02 -5.07 -6.91
C LYS A 500 25.77 -3.57 -7.13
N LEU A 501 26.66 -2.91 -7.87
CA LEU A 501 26.49 -1.50 -8.24
C LEU A 501 25.21 -1.28 -9.06
N ALA A 502 24.95 -2.16 -10.03
CA ALA A 502 23.74 -2.11 -10.85
C ALA A 502 22.46 -2.21 -10.01
N VAL A 503 22.43 -3.11 -9.01
CA VAL A 503 21.29 -3.26 -8.09
C VAL A 503 21.07 -2.00 -7.27
N GLN A 504 22.14 -1.38 -6.73
CA GLN A 504 22.01 -0.14 -5.97
C GLN A 504 21.45 1.01 -6.83
N ARG A 505 21.96 1.16 -8.06
CA ARG A 505 21.45 2.14 -9.03
C ARG A 505 20.03 1.83 -9.49
N LEU A 506 19.68 0.55 -9.65
CA LEU A 506 18.33 0.12 -10.01
C LEU A 506 17.33 0.50 -8.92
N LYS A 507 17.72 0.38 -7.64
CA LYS A 507 16.88 0.80 -6.52
C LYS A 507 16.59 2.30 -6.54
N LEU A 508 17.57 3.14 -6.86
CA LEU A 508 17.36 4.58 -7.06
C LEU A 508 16.40 4.85 -8.21
N LEU A 509 16.63 4.22 -9.35
CA LEU A 509 15.88 4.49 -10.57
C LEU A 509 14.43 4.01 -10.47
N SER A 510 14.20 2.83 -9.90
CA SER A 510 12.86 2.31 -9.62
C SER A 510 12.11 3.13 -8.55
N LEU A 511 12.81 3.69 -7.55
CA LEU A 511 12.21 4.62 -6.60
C LEU A 511 11.65 5.86 -7.30
N VAL A 512 12.43 6.45 -8.20
CA VAL A 512 11.96 7.56 -9.06
C VAL A 512 10.80 7.09 -9.93
N GLN A 513 10.95 5.96 -10.61
CA GLN A 513 9.94 5.42 -11.53
C GLN A 513 8.55 5.30 -10.90
N MET A 514 8.48 4.89 -9.63
CA MET A 514 7.23 4.64 -8.91
C MET A 514 6.63 5.87 -8.22
N ILE A 515 7.34 7.01 -8.19
CA ILE A 515 6.89 8.24 -7.48
C ILE A 515 6.80 9.44 -8.43
N PHE A 516 7.58 9.46 -9.50
CA PHE A 516 7.55 10.53 -10.50
C PHE A 516 6.18 10.58 -11.21
N PRO A 517 5.66 11.77 -11.59
CA PRO A 517 4.41 11.86 -12.33
C PRO A 517 4.45 11.10 -13.65
N GLY A 518 3.33 10.51 -14.06
CA GLY A 518 3.27 9.55 -15.16
C GLY A 518 2.93 8.15 -14.66
N VAL A 519 2.69 7.23 -15.59
CA VAL A 519 2.28 5.85 -15.29
C VAL A 519 3.52 4.96 -15.26
N PRO A 520 3.93 4.40 -14.11
CA PRO A 520 5.10 3.53 -14.02
C PRO A 520 4.94 2.30 -14.91
N SER A 521 5.97 1.95 -15.71
CA SER A 521 5.95 0.80 -16.61
C SER A 521 7.13 -0.14 -16.37
N ILE A 522 6.85 -1.33 -15.82
CA ILE A 522 7.84 -2.38 -15.58
C ILE A 522 7.92 -3.28 -16.81
N TYR A 523 9.12 -3.46 -17.37
CA TYR A 523 9.36 -4.44 -18.42
C TYR A 523 9.68 -5.81 -17.81
N TYR A 524 8.97 -6.86 -18.24
CA TYR A 524 9.02 -8.16 -17.57
C TYR A 524 10.45 -8.64 -17.32
N GLY A 525 10.78 -8.97 -16.08
CA GLY A 525 12.09 -9.48 -15.68
C GLY A 525 13.06 -8.40 -15.17
N ASP A 526 12.78 -7.11 -15.35
CA ASP A 526 13.56 -6.05 -14.73
C ASP A 526 13.43 -6.12 -13.19
N GLU A 527 12.25 -6.48 -12.69
CA GLU A 527 11.98 -6.73 -11.27
C GLU A 527 12.50 -8.09 -10.77
N ALA A 528 12.89 -8.98 -11.69
CA ALA A 528 13.51 -10.26 -11.39
C ALA A 528 15.04 -10.24 -11.55
N GLY A 529 15.63 -9.12 -11.97
CA GLY A 529 17.06 -8.95 -12.14
C GLY A 529 17.66 -9.57 -13.41
N VAL A 530 16.88 -9.62 -14.50
CA VAL A 530 17.30 -10.15 -15.80
C VAL A 530 18.33 -9.23 -16.47
N GLU A 531 19.37 -9.85 -17.02
CA GLU A 531 20.44 -9.18 -17.78
C GLU A 531 20.30 -9.50 -19.29
N GLY A 532 20.76 -8.58 -20.14
CA GLY A 532 20.77 -8.77 -21.59
C GLY A 532 21.15 -7.52 -22.36
N TYR A 533 21.92 -7.68 -23.44
CA TYR A 533 22.17 -6.63 -24.44
C TYR A 533 20.90 -6.31 -25.26
N ALA A 534 21.02 -5.49 -26.31
CA ALA A 534 19.94 -5.19 -27.23
C ALA A 534 19.42 -6.45 -27.94
N ASP A 535 18.38 -6.27 -28.74
CA ASP A 535 17.68 -7.35 -29.47
C ASP A 535 18.66 -8.34 -30.15
N PRO A 536 18.48 -9.66 -29.94
CA PRO A 536 17.39 -10.33 -29.22
C PRO A 536 17.60 -10.59 -27.73
N TYR A 537 18.73 -10.17 -27.15
CA TYR A 537 19.09 -10.59 -25.79
C TYR A 537 18.27 -9.91 -24.69
N ASN A 538 17.68 -8.75 -24.98
CA ASN A 538 16.73 -8.07 -24.10
C ASN A 538 15.37 -8.78 -24.02
N ARG A 539 15.12 -9.79 -24.86
CA ARG A 539 13.91 -10.63 -24.89
C ARG A 539 14.19 -12.03 -24.31
N GLY A 540 15.09 -12.11 -23.32
CA GLY A 540 15.33 -13.33 -22.53
C GLY A 540 14.07 -13.77 -21.76
N THR A 541 13.99 -15.05 -21.40
CA THR A 541 12.84 -15.59 -20.67
C THR A 541 12.78 -15.11 -19.22
N TYR A 542 11.56 -15.08 -18.67
CA TYR A 542 11.35 -14.80 -17.25
C TYR A 542 11.98 -15.90 -16.37
N PRO A 543 12.79 -15.58 -15.34
CA PRO A 543 13.55 -16.56 -14.59
C PRO A 543 12.72 -17.20 -13.45
N TRP A 544 11.56 -17.79 -13.73
CA TRP A 544 10.67 -18.36 -12.72
C TRP A 544 11.42 -19.32 -11.75
N GLY A 545 11.29 -19.06 -10.45
CA GLY A 545 11.96 -19.81 -9.37
C GLY A 545 13.45 -19.49 -9.17
N ARG A 546 14.03 -18.59 -9.98
CA ARG A 546 15.42 -18.10 -9.92
C ARG A 546 15.48 -16.57 -9.94
N GLU A 547 14.39 -15.92 -9.56
CA GLU A 547 14.29 -14.46 -9.47
C GLU A 547 15.27 -13.93 -8.42
N ASP A 548 15.80 -12.74 -8.67
CA ASP A 548 16.54 -12.00 -7.65
C ASP A 548 15.59 -11.53 -6.55
N LYS A 549 15.63 -12.22 -5.40
CA LYS A 549 14.71 -11.97 -4.28
C LYS A 549 14.84 -10.56 -3.70
N GLU A 550 16.02 -9.95 -3.77
CA GLU A 550 16.25 -8.60 -3.25
C GLU A 550 15.55 -7.56 -4.13
N ILE A 551 15.72 -7.67 -5.45
CA ILE A 551 15.09 -6.77 -6.42
C ILE A 551 13.57 -6.95 -6.41
N LEU A 552 13.09 -8.20 -6.39
CA LEU A 552 11.65 -8.48 -6.40
C LEU A 552 10.97 -7.94 -5.14
N ALA A 553 11.59 -8.11 -3.96
CA ALA A 553 11.06 -7.53 -2.72
C ALA A 553 11.03 -6.00 -2.77
N TRP A 554 12.04 -5.38 -3.38
CA TRP A 554 12.11 -3.93 -3.56
C TRP A 554 10.98 -3.41 -4.46
N TYR A 555 10.76 -4.01 -5.64
CA TYR A 555 9.66 -3.60 -6.53
C TYR A 555 8.28 -3.80 -5.88
N ARG A 556 8.07 -4.93 -5.18
CA ARG A 556 6.82 -5.16 -4.41
C ARG A 556 6.57 -4.05 -3.41
N ARG A 557 7.60 -3.61 -2.71
CA ARG A 557 7.51 -2.51 -1.75
C ARG A 557 7.11 -1.20 -2.42
N LEU A 558 7.76 -0.84 -3.53
CA LEU A 558 7.50 0.42 -4.22
C LEU A 558 6.11 0.46 -4.87
N VAL A 559 5.67 -0.62 -5.53
CA VAL A 559 4.34 -0.68 -6.15
C VAL A 559 3.24 -0.60 -5.08
N ARG A 560 3.43 -1.26 -3.93
CA ARG A 560 2.51 -1.14 -2.78
C ARG A 560 2.46 0.28 -2.24
N MET A 561 3.61 0.94 -2.12
CA MET A 561 3.68 2.34 -1.70
C MET A 561 2.92 3.25 -2.69
N HIS A 562 3.10 3.08 -4.01
CA HIS A 562 2.35 3.80 -5.03
C HIS A 562 0.83 3.61 -4.89
N ALA A 563 0.37 2.39 -4.58
CA ALA A 563 -1.05 2.10 -4.36
C ALA A 563 -1.61 2.67 -3.03
N GLU A 564 -0.79 2.69 -1.97
CA GLU A 564 -1.19 3.10 -0.62
C GLU A 564 -1.30 4.63 -0.48
N PHE A 565 -0.44 5.40 -1.14
CA PHE A 565 -0.38 6.86 -1.05
C PHE A 565 -0.95 7.54 -2.29
N GLU A 566 -2.17 8.10 -2.18
CA GLU A 566 -2.86 8.77 -3.32
C GLU A 566 -2.06 9.94 -3.90
N VAL A 567 -1.29 10.65 -3.08
CA VAL A 567 -0.43 11.75 -3.54
C VAL A 567 0.59 11.31 -4.60
N LEU A 568 1.00 10.05 -4.61
CA LEU A 568 1.89 9.49 -5.64
C LEU A 568 1.19 9.28 -6.99
N GLN A 569 -0.13 9.14 -6.99
CA GLN A 569 -0.91 8.91 -8.21
C GLN A 569 -1.33 10.24 -8.84
N THR A 570 -1.83 11.17 -8.03
CA THR A 570 -2.52 12.37 -8.53
C THR A 570 -1.94 13.70 -8.04
N GLY A 571 -1.03 13.67 -7.06
CA GLY A 571 -0.49 14.88 -6.44
C GLY A 571 0.27 15.78 -7.41
N ASP A 572 0.25 17.08 -7.15
CA ASP A 572 1.04 18.12 -7.81
C ASP A 572 2.54 17.79 -7.78
N PHE A 573 3.29 18.32 -8.74
CA PHE A 573 4.71 18.05 -8.89
C PHE A 573 5.56 19.32 -8.73
N SER A 574 6.69 19.18 -8.03
CA SER A 574 7.74 20.20 -8.03
C SER A 574 9.13 19.56 -7.98
N SER A 575 10.03 19.97 -8.88
CA SER A 575 11.42 19.51 -8.90
C SER A 575 12.30 20.28 -7.91
N LEU A 576 13.32 19.62 -7.35
CA LEU A 576 14.30 20.18 -6.43
C LEU A 576 15.74 19.84 -6.90
N SER A 577 16.47 20.88 -7.32
CA SER A 577 17.93 20.79 -7.47
C SER A 577 18.60 21.24 -6.18
N LEU A 578 19.22 20.32 -5.45
CA LEU A 578 19.78 20.59 -4.12
C LEU A 578 21.31 20.68 -4.16
N GLU A 579 21.96 19.62 -4.64
CA GLU A 579 23.42 19.48 -4.78
C GLU A 579 23.72 18.77 -6.10
N ALA A 580 24.95 18.88 -6.63
CA ALA A 580 25.31 18.31 -7.94
C ALA A 580 25.01 16.80 -8.08
N ASP A 581 25.17 16.02 -6.99
CA ASP A 581 24.90 14.58 -6.95
C ASP A 581 23.57 14.21 -6.27
N VAL A 582 22.80 15.19 -5.78
CA VAL A 582 21.53 14.96 -5.07
C VAL A 582 20.39 15.67 -5.78
N TYR A 583 19.56 14.86 -6.44
CA TYR A 583 18.32 15.33 -7.04
C TYR A 583 17.14 14.96 -6.15
N GLY A 584 16.15 15.84 -6.11
CA GLY A 584 14.89 15.56 -5.41
C GLY A 584 13.68 16.10 -6.16
N PHE A 585 12.51 15.67 -5.73
CA PHE A 585 11.24 16.21 -6.19
C PHE A 585 10.13 15.90 -5.17
N ARG A 586 9.04 16.64 -5.26
CA ARG A 586 7.89 16.54 -4.34
C ARG A 586 6.64 16.16 -5.12
N ARG A 587 5.83 15.31 -4.49
CA ARG A 587 4.44 15.05 -4.85
C ARG A 587 3.57 15.65 -3.76
N VAL A 588 2.76 16.64 -4.09
CA VAL A 588 2.00 17.45 -3.12
C VAL A 588 0.51 17.19 -3.28
N GLY A 589 -0.14 16.80 -2.20
CA GLY A 589 -1.59 16.67 -2.11
C GLY A 589 -2.17 17.63 -1.08
N ASP A 590 -3.45 17.43 -0.78
CA ASP A 590 -4.19 18.31 0.13
C ASP A 590 -3.68 18.19 1.57
N ASP A 591 -3.56 16.98 2.12
CA ASP A 591 -3.14 16.72 3.50
C ASP A 591 -1.72 16.15 3.65
N GLU A 592 -1.21 15.56 2.57
CA GLU A 592 0.05 14.80 2.56
C GLU A 592 0.92 15.23 1.38
N GLU A 593 2.22 15.15 1.58
CA GLU A 593 3.23 15.37 0.57
C GLU A 593 4.29 14.28 0.70
N ILE A 594 4.85 13.83 -0.43
CA ILE A 594 6.01 12.95 -0.44
C ILE A 594 7.15 13.63 -1.18
N CYS A 595 8.27 13.83 -0.47
CA CYS A 595 9.52 14.36 -1.03
C CYS A 595 10.53 13.23 -1.24
N VAL A 596 10.97 13.01 -2.47
CA VAL A 596 11.97 12.01 -2.82
C VAL A 596 13.32 12.68 -2.99
N LEU A 597 14.36 12.02 -2.48
CA LEU A 597 15.76 12.40 -2.65
C LEU A 597 16.53 11.19 -3.14
N ILE A 598 17.39 11.37 -4.14
CA ILE A 598 18.31 10.34 -4.60
C ILE A 598 19.73 10.90 -4.63
N ASN A 599 20.66 10.18 -4.00
CA ASN A 599 22.09 10.48 -4.06
C ASN A 599 22.78 9.50 -5.01
N ARG A 600 23.29 10.00 -6.13
CA ARG A 600 24.00 9.19 -7.13
C ARG A 600 25.48 8.97 -6.82
N HIS A 601 26.03 9.67 -5.83
CA HIS A 601 27.45 9.59 -5.51
C HIS A 601 27.82 8.17 -5.05
N GLY A 602 28.94 7.64 -5.56
CA GLY A 602 29.32 6.24 -5.41
C GLY A 602 29.75 5.83 -3.99
N GLU A 603 30.36 6.76 -3.25
CA GLU A 603 31.03 6.45 -1.96
C GLU A 603 30.59 7.36 -0.80
N GLU A 604 30.46 8.66 -1.05
CA GLU A 604 30.08 9.65 -0.04
C GLU A 604 28.57 9.83 0.15
N ALA A 605 28.17 9.91 1.43
CA ALA A 605 26.90 10.50 1.80
C ALA A 605 26.93 12.01 1.57
N LYS A 606 25.80 12.58 1.13
CA LYS A 606 25.64 14.02 0.94
C LYS A 606 24.63 14.56 1.94
N THR A 607 24.84 15.79 2.41
CA THR A 607 23.95 16.47 3.37
C THR A 607 23.17 17.54 2.63
N VAL A 608 21.86 17.59 2.85
CA VAL A 608 20.97 18.59 2.22
C VAL A 608 20.16 19.34 3.29
N ASP A 609 19.96 20.63 3.06
CA ASP A 609 19.03 21.44 3.84
C ASP A 609 17.67 21.49 3.14
N LEU A 610 16.67 20.87 3.77
CA LEU A 610 15.30 20.84 3.29
C LEU A 610 14.36 21.75 4.10
N LYS A 611 14.83 22.33 5.20
CA LYS A 611 13.97 23.06 6.14
C LYS A 611 13.31 24.26 5.48
N GLU A 612 14.09 25.07 4.78
CA GLU A 612 13.58 26.25 4.06
C GLU A 612 12.85 25.88 2.77
N ARG A 613 13.22 24.75 2.14
CA ARG A 613 12.67 24.29 0.86
C ARG A 613 11.27 23.68 0.99
N LEU A 614 11.00 22.98 2.10
CA LEU A 614 9.73 22.30 2.33
C LEU A 614 8.64 23.21 2.92
N LYS A 615 8.99 24.41 3.42
CA LYS A 615 8.06 25.35 4.08
C LYS A 615 7.15 24.67 5.12
N LEU A 616 7.75 23.81 5.95
CA LEU A 616 7.00 23.00 6.93
C LEU A 616 6.30 23.87 7.97
N GLU A 617 5.05 23.53 8.26
CA GLU A 617 4.31 24.11 9.38
C GLU A 617 4.79 23.50 10.71
N SER A 618 4.61 24.22 11.81
CA SER A 618 5.04 23.75 13.15
C SER A 618 4.35 22.45 13.60
N SER A 619 3.19 22.12 13.02
CA SER A 619 2.40 20.91 13.28
C SER A 619 2.75 19.73 12.37
N SER A 620 3.58 19.95 11.35
CA SER A 620 3.95 18.90 10.39
C SER A 620 4.87 17.87 11.02
N PHE A 621 4.77 16.62 10.57
CA PHE A 621 5.73 15.57 10.93
C PHE A 621 6.20 14.83 9.69
N VAL A 622 7.42 14.31 9.77
CA VAL A 622 8.11 13.69 8.63
C VAL A 622 8.51 12.26 8.96
N ILE A 623 8.18 11.32 8.07
CA ILE A 623 8.61 9.92 8.15
C ILE A 623 9.34 9.55 6.87
N ASP A 624 10.52 8.95 7.00
CA ASP A 624 11.19 8.31 5.87
C ASP A 624 10.54 6.95 5.58
N LEU A 625 9.77 6.85 4.51
CA LEU A 625 9.07 5.64 4.08
C LEU A 625 10.01 4.50 3.69
N ILE A 626 11.28 4.78 3.38
CA ILE A 626 12.28 3.77 3.01
C ILE A 626 12.91 3.13 4.24
N ASN A 627 13.16 3.90 5.29
CA ASN A 627 13.83 3.43 6.51
C ASN A 627 12.89 3.26 7.71
N GLY A 628 11.68 3.84 7.65
CA GLY A 628 10.70 3.89 8.75
C GLY A 628 11.08 4.84 9.87
N GLU A 629 12.04 5.72 9.60
CA GLU A 629 12.59 6.65 10.57
C GLU A 629 11.71 7.90 10.66
N LYS A 630 11.34 8.29 11.87
CA LYS A 630 10.72 9.59 12.12
C LYS A 630 11.81 10.67 12.17
N LEU A 631 11.64 11.71 11.36
CA LEU A 631 12.57 12.83 11.27
C LEU A 631 12.01 14.05 11.98
N PHE A 632 12.87 14.76 12.72
CA PHE A 632 12.54 16.01 13.39
C PHE A 632 12.96 17.21 12.55
N THR A 633 12.35 18.37 12.78
CA THR A 633 12.59 19.59 12.00
C THR A 633 14.05 20.03 12.03
N GLU A 634 14.78 19.81 13.14
CA GLU A 634 16.21 20.09 13.23
C GLU A 634 17.05 19.17 12.35
N THR A 635 16.64 17.90 12.20
CA THR A 635 17.31 16.95 11.32
C THR A 635 17.19 17.35 9.84
N LEU A 636 16.11 18.03 9.47
CA LEU A 636 15.87 18.45 8.09
C LEU A 636 16.77 19.60 7.61
N SER A 637 17.38 20.36 8.52
CA SER A 637 18.38 21.37 8.13
C SER A 637 19.73 20.77 7.72
N ALA A 638 19.97 19.50 8.05
CA ALA A 638 21.19 18.79 7.69
C ALA A 638 20.91 17.30 7.49
N LEU A 639 20.01 16.98 6.55
CA LEU A 639 19.60 15.60 6.30
C LEU A 639 20.67 14.86 5.49
N SER A 640 21.18 13.76 6.04
CA SER A 640 22.15 12.90 5.35
C SER A 640 21.45 11.89 4.43
N VAL A 641 21.87 11.87 3.16
CA VAL A 641 21.46 10.88 2.14
C VAL A 641 22.69 10.05 1.79
N ASN A 642 22.67 8.76 2.16
CA ASN A 642 23.81 7.87 1.96
C ASN A 642 24.17 7.70 0.48
N ALA A 643 25.41 7.33 0.19
CA ALA A 643 25.88 7.02 -1.15
C ALA A 643 25.01 5.96 -1.82
N LEU A 644 24.72 6.14 -3.11
CA LEU A 644 23.89 5.24 -3.93
C LEU A 644 22.57 4.82 -3.24
N SER A 645 21.93 5.76 -2.54
CA SER A 645 20.69 5.53 -1.80
C SER A 645 19.68 6.67 -1.99
N GLY A 646 18.42 6.35 -1.73
CA GLY A 646 17.33 7.32 -1.79
C GLY A 646 16.51 7.33 -0.51
N ARG A 647 15.84 8.45 -0.26
CA ARG A 647 14.85 8.63 0.80
C ARG A 647 13.53 9.05 0.19
N ALA A 648 12.43 8.62 0.78
CA ALA A 648 11.07 9.06 0.43
C ALA A 648 10.41 9.58 1.71
N LEU A 649 10.35 10.89 1.85
CA LEU A 649 9.90 11.56 3.05
C LEU A 649 8.41 11.87 2.95
N LEU A 650 7.58 11.12 3.68
CA LEU A 650 6.19 11.48 3.90
C LEU A 650 6.13 12.66 4.86
N ILE A 651 5.59 13.77 4.38
CA ILE A 651 5.31 14.97 5.13
C ILE A 651 3.80 15.05 5.27
N LYS A 652 3.30 14.94 6.49
CA LYS A 652 1.87 15.09 6.77
C LYS A 652 1.65 16.43 7.45
N LYS A 653 0.82 17.28 6.84
CA LYS A 653 0.64 18.69 7.27
C LYS A 653 0.09 18.76 8.70
N ASN A 654 -0.83 17.84 9.03
CA ASN A 654 -1.43 17.70 10.34
C ASN A 654 -1.21 16.29 10.91
N ARG A 655 -0.56 16.21 12.07
CA ARG A 655 -0.53 14.95 12.82
C ARG A 655 -1.94 14.59 13.29
N PRO A 656 -2.40 13.32 13.11
CA PRO A 656 -3.50 12.81 13.91
C PRO A 656 -3.26 13.16 15.38
N PRO A 657 -4.29 13.54 16.15
CA PRO A 657 -4.12 13.85 17.57
C PRO A 657 -3.41 12.67 18.25
N ALA A 658 -2.12 12.84 18.55
CA ALA A 658 -1.36 11.78 19.19
C ALA A 658 -1.98 11.53 20.56
N LEU A 659 -2.07 10.25 20.93
CA LEU A 659 -2.60 9.87 22.22
C LEU A 659 -1.69 10.47 23.31
N GLN A 660 -2.13 11.53 23.96
CA GLN A 660 -1.36 12.18 25.04
C GLN A 660 -1.53 11.38 26.33
N LEU A 661 -0.75 10.32 26.43
CA LEU A 661 -0.69 9.51 27.63
C LEU A 661 0.25 10.15 28.66
N GLN A 662 -0.21 10.23 29.91
CA GLN A 662 0.65 10.60 31.03
C GLN A 662 1.42 9.36 31.51
N PRO A 663 2.65 9.54 32.03
CA PRO A 663 3.37 8.48 32.73
C PRO A 663 2.49 7.83 33.81
N SER A 664 2.24 6.53 33.70
CA SER A 664 1.37 5.80 34.63
C SER A 664 1.82 4.35 34.79
N CYS A 665 1.26 3.66 35.80
CA CYS A 665 1.45 2.22 36.00
C CYS A 665 0.09 1.51 36.14
N GLY A 666 0.07 0.23 35.76
CA GLY A 666 -1.10 -0.64 35.82
C GLY A 666 -0.77 -2.09 36.12
N VAL A 667 -1.83 -2.88 36.29
CA VAL A 667 -1.75 -4.32 36.53
C VAL A 667 -2.54 -5.07 35.46
N LEU A 668 -1.95 -6.15 34.95
CA LEU A 668 -2.60 -7.15 34.12
C LEU A 668 -3.17 -8.25 35.01
N LEU A 669 -4.50 -8.31 35.12
CA LEU A 669 -5.23 -9.35 35.84
C LEU A 669 -6.58 -9.57 35.16
N HIS A 670 -6.85 -10.77 34.64
CA HIS A 670 -8.12 -11.07 34.01
C HIS A 670 -9.22 -11.40 35.05
N ILE A 671 -10.49 -11.15 34.71
CA ILE A 671 -11.64 -11.36 35.62
C ILE A 671 -11.71 -12.80 36.13
N SER A 672 -11.43 -13.78 35.27
CA SER A 672 -11.41 -15.21 35.65
C SER A 672 -10.42 -15.54 36.78
N SER A 673 -9.40 -14.70 36.95
CA SER A 673 -8.32 -14.88 37.92
C SER A 673 -8.60 -14.17 39.24
N LEU A 674 -9.67 -13.38 39.36
CA LEU A 674 -10.05 -12.81 40.65
C LEU A 674 -10.40 -13.93 41.65
N PRO A 675 -10.16 -13.71 42.96
CA PRO A 675 -10.66 -14.61 43.97
C PRO A 675 -12.18 -14.69 43.90
N SER A 676 -12.77 -15.83 44.31
CA SER A 676 -14.22 -16.00 44.24
C SER A 676 -14.74 -16.90 45.35
N ALA A 677 -15.88 -16.53 45.92
CA ALA A 677 -16.64 -17.38 46.85
C ALA A 677 -17.34 -18.57 46.15
N TRP A 678 -17.45 -18.49 44.82
CA TRP A 678 -18.17 -19.43 43.95
C TRP A 678 -17.23 -20.20 43.01
N GLY A 679 -15.91 -20.09 43.13
CA GLY A 679 -14.95 -20.96 42.41
C GLY A 679 -14.45 -20.46 41.04
N LEU A 680 -15.10 -19.46 40.43
CA LEU A 680 -14.55 -18.70 39.30
C LEU A 680 -14.67 -17.20 39.57
N GLY A 681 -13.63 -16.44 39.24
CA GLY A 681 -13.65 -14.97 39.33
C GLY A 681 -14.78 -14.38 38.49
N ASP A 682 -15.46 -13.39 39.06
CA ASP A 682 -16.63 -12.75 38.47
C ASP A 682 -16.65 -11.24 38.78
N LEU A 683 -17.71 -10.55 38.36
CA LEU A 683 -17.90 -9.11 38.54
C LEU A 683 -18.50 -8.73 39.92
N GLY A 684 -18.28 -9.58 40.93
CA GLY A 684 -18.72 -9.40 42.32
C GLY A 684 -17.79 -8.53 43.16
N GLN A 685 -17.94 -8.60 44.48
CA GLN A 685 -17.24 -7.73 45.45
C GLN A 685 -15.71 -7.76 45.27
N GLU A 686 -15.12 -8.93 44.99
CA GLU A 686 -13.68 -9.08 44.78
C GLU A 686 -13.13 -8.22 43.61
N ALA A 687 -13.94 -7.92 42.59
CA ALA A 687 -13.55 -7.02 41.52
C ALA A 687 -13.48 -5.55 42.00
N TYR A 688 -14.40 -5.13 42.88
CA TYR A 688 -14.40 -3.80 43.48
C TYR A 688 -13.24 -3.65 44.48
N ASP A 689 -12.98 -4.70 45.28
CA ASP A 689 -11.84 -4.74 46.20
C ASP A 689 -10.51 -4.66 45.44
N PHE A 690 -10.43 -5.28 44.26
CA PHE A 690 -9.25 -5.17 43.40
C PHE A 690 -9.05 -3.75 42.86
N VAL A 691 -10.14 -3.06 42.47
CA VAL A 691 -10.08 -1.64 42.10
C VAL A 691 -9.55 -0.79 43.26
N ASP A 692 -10.00 -1.06 44.49
CA ASP A 692 -9.51 -0.36 45.67
C ASP A 692 -8.02 -0.66 45.94
N PHE A 693 -7.59 -1.92 45.79
CA PHE A 693 -6.18 -2.29 45.85
C PHE A 693 -5.32 -1.52 44.82
N LEU A 694 -5.79 -1.39 43.58
CA LEU A 694 -5.07 -0.62 42.54
C LEU A 694 -4.92 0.85 42.94
N ALA A 695 -5.99 1.48 43.41
CA ALA A 695 -5.98 2.88 43.83
C ALA A 695 -5.06 3.12 45.05
N GLU A 696 -5.12 2.23 46.05
CA GLU A 696 -4.28 2.31 47.24
C GLU A 696 -2.78 2.09 46.93
N SER A 697 -2.48 1.16 46.03
CA SER A 697 -1.11 0.84 45.58
C SER A 697 -0.54 1.86 44.58
N GLY A 698 -1.32 2.87 44.16
CA GLY A 698 -0.86 3.95 43.28
C GLY A 698 -0.92 3.64 41.78
N HIS A 699 -1.58 2.55 41.39
CA HIS A 699 -1.86 2.23 39.99
C HIS A 699 -3.07 3.02 39.49
N SER A 700 -3.13 3.26 38.17
CA SER A 700 -4.25 3.97 37.52
C SER A 700 -4.78 3.26 36.28
N ILE A 701 -4.28 2.05 36.00
CA ILE A 701 -4.67 1.26 34.83
C ILE A 701 -4.92 -0.19 35.27
N TRP A 702 -6.06 -0.74 34.84
CA TRP A 702 -6.34 -2.17 34.92
C TRP A 702 -6.47 -2.73 33.52
N GLN A 703 -5.55 -3.63 33.14
CA GLN A 703 -5.63 -4.35 31.88
C GLN A 703 -6.29 -5.72 32.07
N VAL A 704 -7.25 -6.01 31.21
CA VAL A 704 -7.91 -7.31 31.12
C VAL A 704 -7.73 -7.92 29.72
N LEU A 705 -7.70 -9.26 29.66
CA LEU A 705 -7.82 -10.01 28.40
C LEU A 705 -9.26 -9.88 27.83
N PRO A 706 -9.54 -10.37 26.61
CA PRO A 706 -10.87 -10.25 26.02
C PRO A 706 -11.97 -10.79 26.95
N LEU A 707 -13.01 -10.00 27.18
CA LEU A 707 -14.13 -10.35 28.09
C LEU A 707 -15.22 -11.17 27.41
N ASN A 708 -14.99 -11.58 26.16
CA ASN A 708 -15.96 -12.26 25.35
C ASN A 708 -16.12 -13.74 25.76
N PRO A 709 -17.23 -14.41 25.41
CA PRO A 709 -17.41 -15.84 25.65
C PRO A 709 -16.22 -16.63 25.10
N ALA A 710 -15.51 -17.33 25.98
CA ALA A 710 -14.33 -18.09 25.58
C ALA A 710 -14.75 -19.33 24.76
N GLY A 711 -13.97 -19.65 23.73
CA GLY A 711 -14.21 -20.83 22.90
C GLY A 711 -13.46 -22.06 23.39
N ALA A 712 -13.02 -22.88 22.45
CA ALA A 712 -12.32 -24.13 22.75
C ALA A 712 -11.10 -23.90 23.67
N GLY A 713 -10.97 -24.74 24.70
CA GLY A 713 -9.87 -24.67 25.66
C GLY A 713 -9.93 -23.45 26.60
N ASP A 714 -11.10 -22.82 26.76
CA ASP A 714 -11.31 -21.61 27.56
C ASP A 714 -10.47 -20.41 27.08
N CYS A 715 -10.13 -20.38 25.79
CA CYS A 715 -9.30 -19.33 25.20
C CYS A 715 -10.12 -18.04 24.94
N PRO A 716 -9.78 -16.90 25.57
CA PRO A 716 -10.49 -15.63 25.34
C PRO A 716 -10.22 -15.05 23.94
N TYR A 717 -9.17 -15.51 23.24
CA TYR A 717 -8.83 -15.09 21.88
C TYR A 717 -9.59 -15.87 20.79
N GLN A 718 -10.36 -16.90 21.17
CA GLN A 718 -11.22 -17.66 20.26
C GLN A 718 -12.68 -17.53 20.68
N SER A 719 -13.26 -16.35 20.52
CA SER A 719 -14.62 -16.11 21.01
C SER A 719 -15.72 -16.47 20.02
N GLU A 720 -16.85 -16.94 20.55
CA GLU A 720 -18.12 -17.14 19.82
C GLU A 720 -18.74 -15.83 19.33
N SER A 721 -18.42 -14.70 19.97
CA SER A 721 -18.74 -13.38 19.46
C SER A 721 -17.84 -12.31 20.06
N VAL A 722 -17.28 -11.44 19.22
CA VAL A 722 -16.43 -10.32 19.65
C VAL A 722 -17.20 -9.16 20.29
N LEU A 723 -18.53 -9.22 20.33
CA LEU A 723 -19.42 -8.21 20.90
C LEU A 723 -20.13 -8.68 22.17
N ALA A 724 -20.26 -10.00 22.37
CA ALA A 724 -20.89 -10.53 23.57
C ALA A 724 -19.94 -10.50 24.78
N GLY A 725 -20.49 -10.39 25.98
CA GLY A 725 -19.80 -10.60 27.24
C GLY A 725 -19.92 -12.05 27.73
N ASN A 726 -18.89 -12.53 28.43
CA ASN A 726 -18.84 -13.90 28.93
C ASN A 726 -19.79 -14.11 30.13
N PRO A 727 -20.82 -14.97 30.01
CA PRO A 727 -21.76 -15.23 31.11
C PRO A 727 -21.11 -15.81 32.37
N LEU A 728 -19.93 -16.42 32.26
CA LEU A 728 -19.18 -16.94 33.40
C LEU A 728 -18.70 -15.84 34.35
N PHE A 729 -18.66 -14.58 33.92
CA PHE A 729 -18.26 -13.45 34.76
C PHE A 729 -19.45 -12.78 35.47
N ILE A 730 -20.69 -13.24 35.26
CA ILE A 730 -21.85 -12.71 35.99
C ILE A 730 -21.74 -13.08 37.47
N SER A 731 -21.80 -12.07 38.34
CA SER A 731 -21.81 -12.24 39.79
C SER A 731 -23.14 -12.83 40.27
N LEU A 732 -23.07 -13.96 40.98
CA LEU A 732 -24.22 -14.57 41.64
C LEU A 732 -24.66 -13.76 42.86
N ASP A 733 -23.73 -13.13 43.57
CA ASP A 733 -24.04 -12.30 44.75
C ASP A 733 -24.92 -11.10 44.39
N HIS A 734 -24.68 -10.50 43.22
CA HIS A 734 -25.57 -9.47 42.70
C HIS A 734 -26.98 -9.99 42.41
N LEU A 735 -27.12 -11.19 41.84
CA LEU A 735 -28.43 -11.79 41.58
C LEU A 735 -29.16 -12.17 42.88
N ILE A 736 -28.42 -12.57 43.91
CA ILE A 736 -28.95 -12.80 45.27
C ILE A 736 -29.41 -11.47 45.88
N TYR A 737 -28.61 -10.41 45.76
CA TYR A 737 -28.97 -9.07 46.25
C TYR A 737 -30.25 -8.53 45.60
N GLU A 738 -30.41 -8.75 44.29
CA GLU A 738 -31.61 -8.37 43.53
C GLU A 738 -32.81 -9.31 43.78
N GLY A 739 -32.66 -10.36 44.60
CA GLY A 739 -33.74 -11.30 44.91
C GLY A 739 -34.13 -12.22 43.75
N LEU A 740 -33.23 -12.43 42.79
CA LEU A 740 -33.39 -13.39 41.69
C LEU A 740 -32.84 -14.78 42.03
N LEU A 741 -32.05 -14.90 43.10
CA LEU A 741 -31.55 -16.16 43.65
C LEU A 741 -31.64 -16.12 45.19
N ASP A 742 -31.87 -17.27 45.82
CA ASP A 742 -31.78 -17.42 47.27
C ASP A 742 -30.37 -17.85 47.69
N LEU A 743 -29.79 -17.17 48.68
CA LEU A 743 -28.43 -17.46 49.17
C LEU A 743 -28.31 -18.87 49.74
N THR A 744 -29.30 -19.31 50.51
CA THR A 744 -29.25 -20.60 51.22
C THR A 744 -29.34 -21.76 50.23
N GLU A 745 -30.27 -21.67 49.28
CA GLU A 745 -30.45 -22.67 48.22
C GLU A 745 -29.25 -22.71 47.28
N THR A 746 -28.77 -21.54 46.84
CA THR A 746 -27.59 -21.44 45.96
C THR A 746 -26.36 -22.04 46.63
N ARG A 747 -26.14 -21.75 47.93
CA ARG A 747 -25.01 -22.31 48.68
C ARG A 747 -25.15 -23.82 48.87
N ALA A 748 -26.35 -24.33 49.12
CA ALA A 748 -26.58 -25.77 49.23
C ALA A 748 -26.22 -26.52 47.94
N LYS A 749 -26.62 -25.98 46.77
CA LYS A 749 -26.28 -26.55 45.46
C LYS A 749 -24.75 -26.53 45.21
N TYR A 750 -24.10 -25.42 45.54
CA TYR A 750 -22.65 -25.29 45.43
C TYR A 750 -21.89 -26.26 46.36
N ASP A 751 -22.25 -26.32 47.64
CA ASP A 751 -21.61 -27.23 48.60
C ASP A 751 -21.85 -28.70 48.24
N GLN A 752 -23.00 -29.03 47.63
CA GLN A 752 -23.27 -30.36 47.11
C GLN A 752 -22.31 -30.73 45.96
N LEU A 753 -22.04 -29.81 45.03
CA LEU A 753 -21.07 -30.02 43.95
C LEU A 753 -19.67 -30.32 44.51
N ILE A 754 -19.24 -29.55 45.52
CA ILE A 754 -17.93 -29.72 46.18
C ILE A 754 -17.84 -31.08 46.90
N ARG A 755 -18.93 -31.51 47.57
CA ARG A 755 -18.98 -32.79 48.31
C ARG A 755 -18.89 -34.03 47.43
N ILE A 756 -19.26 -33.94 46.15
CA ILE A 756 -19.20 -35.08 45.20
C ILE A 756 -17.74 -35.48 44.88
N GLY A 757 -16.74 -34.69 45.30
CA GLY A 757 -15.34 -35.12 45.32
C GLY A 757 -14.75 -35.33 43.92
N LEU A 758 -15.21 -34.54 42.95
CA LEU A 758 -14.66 -34.54 41.59
C LEU A 758 -13.17 -34.14 41.63
N ARG A 759 -12.36 -34.66 40.68
CA ARG A 759 -11.01 -34.14 40.47
C ARG A 759 -11.09 -32.65 40.13
N GLU A 760 -10.09 -31.87 40.50
CA GLU A 760 -10.05 -30.40 40.32
C GLU A 760 -10.42 -29.93 38.90
N SER A 761 -10.04 -30.70 37.87
CA SER A 761 -10.39 -30.41 36.47
C SER A 761 -11.88 -30.61 36.14
N LEU A 762 -12.56 -31.55 36.79
CA LEU A 762 -13.99 -31.82 36.62
C LEU A 762 -14.85 -30.90 37.50
N LEU A 763 -14.30 -30.39 38.60
CA LEU A 763 -14.94 -29.38 39.47
C LEU A 763 -15.25 -28.09 38.71
N LYS A 764 -14.31 -27.60 37.89
CA LYS A 764 -14.53 -26.38 37.09
C LYS A 764 -15.62 -26.54 36.03
N GLU A 765 -15.66 -27.68 35.34
CA GLU A 765 -16.72 -27.96 34.37
C GLU A 765 -18.09 -28.12 35.06
N GLY A 766 -18.15 -28.87 36.16
CA GLY A 766 -19.37 -28.97 36.96
C GLY A 766 -19.83 -27.62 37.52
N PHE A 767 -18.91 -26.69 37.81
CA PHE A 767 -19.26 -25.34 38.20
C PHE A 767 -19.84 -24.52 37.04
N LYS A 768 -19.29 -24.62 35.82
CA LYS A 768 -19.85 -23.94 34.64
C LYS A 768 -21.29 -24.39 34.39
N GLU A 769 -21.55 -25.69 34.52
CA GLU A 769 -22.91 -26.26 34.43
C GLU A 769 -23.83 -25.71 35.53
N LEU A 770 -23.41 -25.79 36.81
CA LEU A 770 -24.17 -25.24 37.93
C LEU A 770 -24.47 -23.74 37.75
N LYS A 771 -23.49 -22.96 37.32
CA LYS A 771 -23.64 -21.52 37.11
C LYS A 771 -24.67 -21.24 36.01
N ARG A 772 -24.67 -22.00 34.92
CA ARG A 772 -25.67 -21.90 33.86
C ARG A 772 -27.08 -22.20 34.38
N ASP A 773 -27.24 -23.25 35.19
CA ASP A 773 -28.54 -23.62 35.77
C ASP A 773 -29.08 -22.52 36.69
N LEU A 774 -28.22 -21.98 37.58
CA LEU A 774 -28.58 -20.86 38.45
C LEU A 774 -28.93 -19.60 37.66
N LEU A 775 -28.20 -19.29 36.59
CA LEU A 775 -28.52 -18.15 35.73
C LEU A 775 -29.88 -18.32 35.04
N TYR A 776 -30.23 -19.55 34.64
CA TYR A 776 -31.54 -19.83 34.05
C TYR A 776 -32.67 -19.72 35.08
N GLU A 777 -32.46 -20.16 36.33
CA GLU A 777 -33.40 -19.92 37.44
C GLU A 777 -33.62 -18.41 37.66
N ALA A 778 -32.54 -17.63 37.68
CA ALA A 778 -32.61 -16.18 37.80
C ALA A 778 -33.37 -15.53 36.62
N TYR A 779 -33.23 -16.05 35.40
CA TYR A 779 -33.94 -15.57 34.23
C TYR A 779 -35.46 -15.77 34.33
N GLN A 780 -35.91 -16.92 34.83
CA GLN A 780 -37.35 -17.19 34.99
C GLN A 780 -37.98 -16.20 35.97
N LEU A 781 -37.33 -15.97 37.11
CA LEU A 781 -37.77 -14.99 38.11
C LEU A 781 -37.67 -13.55 37.59
N PHE A 782 -36.62 -13.22 36.84
CA PHE A 782 -36.47 -11.90 36.21
C PHE A 782 -37.65 -11.59 35.29
N GLY A 783 -38.05 -12.56 34.45
CA GLY A 783 -39.17 -12.42 33.52
C GLY A 783 -40.54 -12.21 34.19
N GLU A 784 -40.73 -12.73 35.41
CA GLU A 784 -41.92 -12.49 36.23
C GLU A 784 -41.87 -11.10 36.90
N GLN A 785 -40.74 -10.76 37.51
CA GLN A 785 -40.59 -9.53 38.30
C GLN A 785 -40.65 -8.26 37.43
N ILE A 786 -40.01 -8.27 36.25
CA ILE A 786 -40.03 -7.15 35.27
C ILE A 786 -41.43 -6.84 34.71
N LYS A 787 -42.37 -7.81 34.77
CA LYS A 787 -43.75 -7.65 34.28
C LYS A 787 -44.72 -7.24 35.40
N SER A 788 -44.31 -7.29 36.67
CA SER A 788 -45.21 -7.04 37.79
C SER A 788 -45.27 -5.54 38.14
N ASP A 789 -46.48 -5.01 38.38
CA ASP A 789 -46.71 -3.64 38.88
C ASP A 789 -46.42 -3.50 40.40
N ASN A 790 -45.77 -4.50 41.01
CA ASN A 790 -45.68 -4.62 42.45
C ASN A 790 -44.72 -3.57 43.03
N ARG A 791 -45.26 -2.67 43.87
CA ARG A 791 -44.59 -1.42 44.31
C ARG A 791 -43.35 -1.62 45.20
N SER A 792 -43.08 -2.84 45.70
CA SER A 792 -41.94 -3.12 46.59
C SER A 792 -40.57 -3.18 45.89
N PHE A 793 -40.54 -3.34 44.56
CA PHE A 793 -39.30 -3.46 43.76
C PHE A 793 -38.92 -2.16 43.01
N LYS A 794 -39.61 -1.04 43.26
CA LYS A 794 -39.43 0.23 42.52
C LYS A 794 -38.08 0.94 42.70
N ASP A 795 -37.25 0.49 43.63
CA ASP A 795 -35.96 1.13 43.93
C ASP A 795 -34.75 0.42 43.25
N SER A 796 -34.95 -0.70 42.53
CA SER A 796 -33.87 -1.35 41.75
C SER A 796 -33.77 -0.78 40.33
N ASP A 797 -32.60 -0.21 40.00
CA ASP A 797 -32.25 0.24 38.64
C ASP A 797 -32.10 -0.95 37.67
N TYR A 798 -31.79 -2.14 38.18
CA TYR A 798 -31.58 -3.36 37.39
C TYR A 798 -32.90 -4.04 36.97
N LEU A 799 -33.86 -4.19 37.89
CA LEU A 799 -35.18 -4.81 37.65
C LEU A 799 -36.19 -3.85 36.99
N SER A 800 -35.72 -3.10 35.99
CA SER A 800 -36.51 -2.08 35.28
C SER A 800 -36.84 -2.53 33.86
N GLN A 801 -38.14 -2.60 33.54
CA GLN A 801 -38.60 -2.90 32.19
C GLN A 801 -38.09 -1.91 31.15
N GLU A 802 -38.00 -0.63 31.54
CA GLU A 802 -37.51 0.43 30.67
C GLU A 802 -36.01 0.27 30.38
N ASN A 803 -35.19 -0.06 31.39
CA ASN A 803 -33.75 -0.23 31.21
C ASN A 803 -33.42 -1.47 30.39
N TYR A 804 -34.12 -2.58 30.60
CA TYR A 804 -33.97 -3.77 29.75
C TYR A 804 -34.36 -3.48 28.30
N ALA A 805 -35.47 -2.77 28.07
CA ALA A 805 -35.87 -2.35 26.71
C ALA A 805 -34.86 -1.37 26.08
N LYS A 806 -34.29 -0.45 26.85
CA LYS A 806 -33.22 0.46 26.41
C LYS A 806 -31.96 -0.31 26.01
N PHE A 807 -31.54 -1.30 26.81
CA PHE A 807 -30.41 -2.16 26.49
C PHE A 807 -30.62 -2.89 25.16
N LYS A 808 -31.77 -3.57 25.01
CA LYS A 808 -32.11 -4.27 23.76
C LYS A 808 -32.11 -3.32 22.55
N LYS A 809 -32.67 -2.12 22.71
CA LYS A 809 -32.68 -1.09 21.65
C LYS A 809 -31.27 -0.60 21.31
N LYS A 810 -30.42 -0.37 22.31
CA LYS A 810 -29.03 0.08 22.13
C LYS A 810 -28.21 -0.97 21.37
N HIS A 811 -28.36 -2.25 21.72
CA HIS A 811 -27.54 -3.35 21.19
C HIS A 811 -28.21 -4.15 20.06
N LYS A 812 -29.31 -3.64 19.50
CA LYS A 812 -30.09 -4.31 18.44
C LYS A 812 -29.25 -4.81 17.25
N LYS A 813 -28.19 -4.08 16.89
CA LYS A 813 -27.34 -4.40 15.72
C LYS A 813 -26.62 -5.75 15.80
N TRP A 814 -26.47 -6.33 17.00
CA TRP A 814 -25.75 -7.60 17.18
C TRP A 814 -26.44 -8.57 18.14
N LEU A 815 -27.18 -8.07 19.13
CA LEU A 815 -27.71 -8.87 20.21
C LEU A 815 -28.68 -9.96 19.73
N GLU A 816 -29.59 -9.63 18.81
CA GLU A 816 -30.60 -10.57 18.29
C GLU A 816 -29.92 -11.72 17.54
N ASP A 817 -28.92 -11.41 16.70
CA ASP A 817 -28.16 -12.40 15.95
C ASP A 817 -27.32 -13.30 16.89
N TYR A 818 -26.65 -12.71 17.89
CA TYR A 818 -25.87 -13.47 18.87
C TYR A 818 -26.76 -14.38 19.72
N ALA A 819 -27.89 -13.87 20.21
CA ALA A 819 -28.82 -14.65 21.02
C ALA A 819 -29.38 -15.85 20.23
N LEU A 820 -29.72 -15.63 18.96
CA LEU A 820 -30.12 -16.72 18.06
C LEU A 820 -28.98 -17.69 17.77
N PHE A 821 -27.77 -17.20 17.51
CA PHE A 821 -26.59 -18.04 17.29
C PHE A 821 -26.32 -18.96 18.49
N ARG A 822 -26.35 -18.42 19.72
CA ARG A 822 -26.14 -19.19 20.94
C ARG A 822 -27.23 -20.23 21.17
N ALA A 823 -28.49 -19.84 20.98
CA ALA A 823 -29.63 -20.77 21.08
C ALA A 823 -29.55 -21.90 20.03
N LEU A 824 -29.16 -21.58 18.80
CA LEU A 824 -28.93 -22.58 17.74
C LEU A 824 -27.78 -23.52 18.12
N LYS A 825 -26.71 -22.98 18.68
CA LYS A 825 -25.56 -23.79 19.08
C LYS A 825 -25.93 -24.78 20.18
N ASP A 826 -26.74 -24.37 21.16
CA ASP A 826 -27.32 -25.30 22.15
C ASP A 826 -28.23 -26.36 21.49
N HIS A 827 -29.09 -25.94 20.55
CA HIS A 827 -30.00 -26.83 19.83
C HIS A 827 -29.26 -27.91 19.00
N PHE A 828 -28.12 -27.57 18.41
CA PHE A 828 -27.29 -28.48 17.62
C PHE A 828 -26.15 -29.15 18.41
N GLY A 829 -26.19 -29.11 19.75
CA GLY A 829 -25.24 -29.81 20.61
C GLY A 829 -23.80 -29.29 20.51
N ASP A 830 -23.63 -27.97 20.51
CA ASP A 830 -22.36 -27.25 20.37
C ASP A 830 -21.61 -27.49 19.04
N ALA A 831 -22.28 -28.08 18.05
CA ALA A 831 -21.73 -28.19 16.70
C ALA A 831 -21.48 -26.79 16.09
N PRO A 832 -20.38 -26.61 15.34
CA PRO A 832 -20.08 -25.33 14.72
C PRO A 832 -21.13 -24.97 13.66
N TRP A 833 -21.33 -23.67 13.41
CA TRP A 833 -22.45 -23.22 12.57
C TRP A 833 -22.44 -23.76 11.13
N PHE A 834 -21.25 -24.02 10.58
CA PHE A 834 -21.08 -24.63 9.26
C PHE A 834 -21.35 -26.15 9.22
N ALA A 835 -21.72 -26.75 10.36
CA ALA A 835 -22.21 -28.11 10.48
C ALA A 835 -23.72 -28.20 10.76
N TRP A 836 -24.42 -27.07 10.92
CA TRP A 836 -25.88 -27.03 11.07
C TRP A 836 -26.60 -27.36 9.76
N ASP A 837 -27.92 -27.50 9.83
CA ASP A 837 -28.77 -27.63 8.65
C ASP A 837 -28.47 -26.51 7.64
N THR A 838 -28.32 -26.85 6.36
CA THR A 838 -27.83 -25.93 5.32
C THR A 838 -28.65 -24.64 5.24
N GLU A 839 -29.97 -24.72 5.43
CA GLU A 839 -30.86 -23.56 5.36
C GLU A 839 -30.58 -22.52 6.45
N ILE A 840 -30.26 -22.96 7.68
CA ILE A 840 -29.94 -22.04 8.79
C ILE A 840 -28.47 -21.61 8.77
N ALA A 841 -27.55 -22.49 8.36
CA ALA A 841 -26.15 -22.14 8.12
C ALA A 841 -26.00 -21.05 7.05
N LEU A 842 -26.84 -21.09 6.00
CA LEU A 842 -26.93 -20.06 4.96
C LEU A 842 -27.85 -18.89 5.32
N ARG A 843 -28.46 -18.88 6.52
CA ARG A 843 -29.34 -17.82 7.02
C ARG A 843 -30.53 -17.53 6.11
N LYS A 844 -31.18 -18.56 5.55
CA LYS A 844 -32.38 -18.34 4.73
C LYS A 844 -33.50 -17.75 5.58
N PRO A 845 -34.26 -16.75 5.08
CA PRO A 845 -35.27 -16.04 5.88
C PRO A 845 -36.31 -16.94 6.56
N GLU A 846 -36.74 -18.00 5.87
CA GLU A 846 -37.71 -18.97 6.40
C GLU A 846 -37.14 -19.80 7.56
N ALA A 847 -35.87 -20.21 7.44
CA ALA A 847 -35.18 -20.93 8.50
C ALA A 847 -34.94 -20.02 9.72
N LEU A 848 -34.51 -18.78 9.51
CA LEU A 848 -34.37 -17.80 10.59
C LEU A 848 -35.70 -17.62 11.33
N ALA A 849 -36.81 -17.37 10.62
CA ALA A 849 -38.12 -17.22 11.25
C ALA A 849 -38.56 -18.47 12.03
N LYS A 850 -38.34 -19.67 11.47
CA LYS A 850 -38.63 -20.95 12.13
C LYS A 850 -37.86 -21.09 13.44
N TYR A 851 -36.54 -20.92 13.40
CA TYR A 851 -35.69 -21.13 14.58
C TYR A 851 -35.84 -20.01 15.61
N SER A 852 -36.03 -18.75 15.20
CA SER A 852 -36.34 -17.66 16.12
C SER A 852 -37.64 -17.89 16.89
N TYR A 853 -38.65 -18.51 16.26
CA TYR A 853 -39.89 -18.88 16.96
C TYR A 853 -39.73 -20.11 17.85
N LEU A 854 -39.03 -21.13 17.33
CA LEU A 854 -38.79 -22.40 18.03
C LEU A 854 -37.96 -22.21 19.31
N LEU A 855 -36.91 -21.38 19.23
CA LEU A 855 -35.91 -21.17 20.26
C LEU A 855 -36.09 -19.83 21.00
N ARG A 856 -37.31 -19.28 21.00
CA ARG A 856 -37.59 -17.94 21.54
C ARG A 856 -37.25 -17.79 23.02
N GLU A 857 -37.32 -18.87 23.78
CA GLU A 857 -37.06 -18.86 25.22
C GLU A 857 -35.55 -18.83 25.48
N GLU A 858 -34.80 -19.64 24.75
CA GLU A 858 -33.33 -19.69 24.76
C GLU A 858 -32.72 -18.39 24.24
N VAL A 859 -33.33 -17.80 23.20
CA VAL A 859 -32.97 -16.45 22.72
C VAL A 859 -33.19 -15.42 23.84
N GLY A 860 -34.33 -15.45 24.51
CA GLY A 860 -34.62 -14.54 25.64
C GLY A 860 -33.65 -14.74 26.81
N PHE A 861 -33.25 -15.98 27.10
CA PHE A 861 -32.24 -16.29 28.09
C PHE A 861 -30.87 -15.70 27.72
N ALA A 862 -30.42 -15.88 26.47
CA ALA A 862 -29.17 -15.30 26.00
C ALA A 862 -29.19 -13.76 26.05
N GLU A 863 -30.30 -13.12 25.70
CA GLU A 863 -30.48 -11.66 25.85
C GLU A 863 -30.39 -11.20 27.31
N PHE A 864 -31.00 -11.95 28.24
CA PHE A 864 -30.89 -11.70 29.67
C PHE A 864 -29.44 -11.80 30.16
N LEU A 865 -28.71 -12.85 29.76
CA LEU A 865 -27.30 -13.00 30.15
C LEU A 865 -26.46 -11.80 29.73
N GLN A 866 -26.64 -11.31 28.51
CA GLN A 866 -25.92 -10.13 28.02
C GLN A 866 -26.33 -8.86 28.77
N TYR A 867 -27.63 -8.66 29.03
CA TYR A 867 -28.09 -7.52 29.85
C TYR A 867 -27.44 -7.52 31.23
N THR A 868 -27.46 -8.66 31.92
CA THR A 868 -26.88 -8.81 33.26
C THR A 868 -25.38 -8.57 33.25
N PHE A 869 -24.66 -9.14 32.28
CA PHE A 869 -23.22 -8.94 32.15
C PHE A 869 -22.86 -7.47 31.98
N PHE A 870 -23.47 -6.78 31.00
CA PHE A 870 -23.13 -5.39 30.71
C PHE A 870 -23.58 -4.45 31.84
N TYR A 871 -24.69 -4.74 32.51
CA TYR A 871 -25.08 -3.99 33.69
C TYR A 871 -24.02 -4.05 34.80
N GLN A 872 -23.52 -5.26 35.11
CA GLN A 872 -22.49 -5.43 36.13
C GLN A 872 -21.15 -4.83 35.71
N TRP A 873 -20.74 -5.02 34.45
CA TRP A 873 -19.52 -4.45 33.91
C TRP A 873 -19.53 -2.92 33.91
N ASP A 874 -20.64 -2.31 33.47
CA ASP A 874 -20.78 -0.85 33.45
C ASP A 874 -20.70 -0.26 34.87
N LYS A 875 -21.31 -0.91 35.88
CA LYS A 875 -21.21 -0.47 37.28
C LYS A 875 -19.76 -0.56 37.81
N LEU A 876 -19.06 -1.66 37.53
CA LEU A 876 -17.66 -1.82 37.92
C LEU A 876 -16.76 -0.78 37.24
N LYS A 877 -16.98 -0.53 35.94
CA LYS A 877 -16.26 0.48 35.17
C LYS A 877 -16.48 1.88 35.76
N ILE A 878 -17.73 2.25 36.05
CA ILE A 878 -18.05 3.54 36.70
C ILE A 878 -17.35 3.65 38.05
N TYR A 879 -17.33 2.58 38.84
CA TYR A 879 -16.61 2.56 40.12
C TYR A 879 -15.09 2.75 39.94
N ALA A 880 -14.47 2.01 39.02
CA ALA A 880 -13.06 2.14 38.66
C ALA A 880 -12.72 3.59 38.26
N MET A 881 -13.53 4.19 37.38
CA MET A 881 -13.35 5.58 36.98
C MET A 881 -13.47 6.55 38.17
N SER A 882 -14.39 6.33 39.11
CA SER A 882 -14.53 7.15 40.32
C SER A 882 -13.31 7.08 41.24
N LYS A 883 -12.51 6.01 41.12
CA LYS A 883 -11.25 5.79 41.84
C LYS A 883 -10.01 6.19 41.03
N GLY A 884 -10.18 6.73 39.82
CA GLY A 884 -9.07 7.09 38.92
C GLY A 884 -8.50 5.92 38.12
N ILE A 885 -9.10 4.72 38.21
CA ILE A 885 -8.63 3.54 37.48
C ILE A 885 -9.24 3.52 36.07
N LYS A 886 -8.38 3.49 35.05
CA LYS A 886 -8.75 3.38 33.64
C LYS A 886 -8.74 1.92 33.21
N MET A 887 -9.77 1.47 32.51
CA MET A 887 -9.85 0.11 31.99
C MET A 887 -9.19 0.02 30.62
N MET A 888 -8.29 -0.95 30.46
CA MET A 888 -7.65 -1.29 29.19
C MET A 888 -8.09 -2.69 28.76
N GLY A 889 -8.80 -2.75 27.65
CA GLY A 889 -9.23 -4.00 27.03
C GLY A 889 -8.20 -4.55 26.03
N ASP A 890 -8.47 -5.74 25.53
CA ASP A 890 -7.67 -6.43 24.54
C ASP A 890 -8.54 -6.92 23.39
N LEU A 891 -8.13 -6.66 22.16
CA LEU A 891 -8.88 -6.95 20.95
C LEU A 891 -8.05 -7.86 20.03
N PRO A 892 -8.43 -9.14 19.89
CA PRO A 892 -7.80 -10.08 18.97
C PRO A 892 -7.95 -9.62 17.50
N HIS A 893 -6.89 -9.61 16.70
CA HIS A 893 -7.00 -9.20 15.30
C HIS A 893 -8.02 -10.07 14.53
N PHE A 894 -7.87 -11.39 14.59
CA PHE A 894 -8.77 -12.35 13.94
C PHE A 894 -9.89 -12.82 14.86
N VAL A 895 -11.01 -13.26 14.27
CA VAL A 895 -12.17 -13.83 14.99
C VAL A 895 -12.20 -15.35 14.87
N ALA A 896 -12.92 -16.05 15.73
CA ALA A 896 -13.06 -17.51 15.61
C ALA A 896 -13.90 -17.88 14.38
N ALA A 897 -13.55 -18.99 13.71
CA ALA A 897 -14.32 -19.50 12.57
C ALA A 897 -15.77 -19.84 12.95
N ASP A 898 -15.93 -20.47 14.12
CA ASP A 898 -17.22 -20.78 14.70
C ASP A 898 -17.70 -19.65 15.62
N SER A 899 -18.17 -18.56 15.00
CA SER A 899 -18.67 -17.39 15.71
C SER A 899 -19.89 -16.80 15.02
N CYS A 900 -20.71 -16.08 15.80
CA CYS A 900 -21.81 -15.28 15.29
C CYS A 900 -21.31 -14.26 14.26
N ASP A 901 -20.14 -13.68 14.48
CA ASP A 901 -19.56 -12.66 13.60
C ASP A 901 -19.34 -13.18 12.18
N VAL A 902 -18.77 -14.39 12.05
CA VAL A 902 -18.53 -15.03 10.75
C VAL A 902 -19.83 -15.55 10.14
N TRP A 903 -20.73 -16.14 10.95
CA TRP A 903 -22.01 -16.66 10.47
C TRP A 903 -22.90 -15.57 9.87
N VAL A 904 -22.97 -14.39 10.50
CA VAL A 904 -23.76 -13.25 10.03
C VAL A 904 -23.11 -12.54 8.85
N ASN A 905 -21.77 -12.41 8.84
CA ASN A 905 -21.04 -11.55 7.91
C ASN A 905 -20.13 -12.33 6.94
N ARG A 906 -20.61 -13.47 6.43
CA ARG A 906 -19.82 -14.42 5.62
C ARG A 906 -19.02 -13.80 4.47
N ASN A 907 -19.56 -12.76 3.82
CA ASN A 907 -18.91 -12.06 2.70
C ASN A 907 -17.65 -11.26 3.09
N LEU A 908 -17.51 -10.93 4.39
CA LEU A 908 -16.37 -10.22 4.95
C LEU A 908 -15.18 -11.14 5.24
N PHE A 909 -15.31 -12.45 5.03
CA PHE A 909 -14.29 -13.46 5.28
C PHE A 909 -14.02 -14.30 4.03
N LYS A 910 -12.81 -14.86 3.91
CA LYS A 910 -12.46 -15.79 2.82
C LYS A 910 -12.92 -17.21 3.18
N LEU A 911 -14.16 -17.54 2.84
CA LEU A 911 -14.82 -18.82 3.12
C LEU A 911 -15.09 -19.64 1.85
N ASP A 912 -15.23 -20.96 1.99
CA ASP A 912 -15.78 -21.84 0.95
C ASP A 912 -17.32 -21.74 0.86
N GLU A 913 -17.93 -22.40 -0.13
CA GLU A 913 -19.39 -22.38 -0.33
C GLU A 913 -20.19 -22.86 0.89
N ARG A 914 -19.60 -23.76 1.69
CA ARG A 914 -20.19 -24.32 2.92
C ARG A 914 -19.92 -23.45 4.15
N GLY A 915 -19.15 -22.38 4.02
CA GLY A 915 -18.84 -21.46 5.13
C GLY A 915 -17.59 -21.82 5.93
N ARG A 916 -16.80 -22.80 5.52
CA ARG A 916 -15.52 -23.13 6.18
C ARG A 916 -14.44 -22.17 5.70
N ALA A 917 -13.43 -21.90 6.53
CA ALA A 917 -12.30 -21.08 6.13
C ALA A 917 -11.59 -21.69 4.91
N ALA A 918 -11.49 -20.94 3.81
CA ALA A 918 -10.67 -21.33 2.65
C ALA A 918 -9.20 -21.01 2.90
N GLN A 919 -8.94 -19.93 3.64
CA GLN A 919 -7.62 -19.52 4.12
C GLN A 919 -7.69 -19.23 5.60
N ILE A 920 -6.64 -19.63 6.31
CA ILE A 920 -6.52 -19.50 7.76
C ILE A 920 -5.31 -18.65 8.14
N ALA A 921 -5.46 -17.92 9.24
CA ALA A 921 -4.43 -17.07 9.79
C ALA A 921 -3.35 -17.87 10.51
N GLY A 922 -2.14 -17.33 10.49
CA GLY A 922 -1.02 -17.85 11.26
C GLY A 922 0.15 -16.89 11.27
N VAL A 923 1.32 -17.42 11.63
CA VAL A 923 2.62 -16.77 11.46
C VAL A 923 3.61 -17.73 10.82
N PRO A 924 4.54 -17.23 9.99
CA PRO A 924 5.57 -18.07 9.39
C PRO A 924 6.50 -18.66 10.46
N PRO A 925 7.33 -19.66 10.10
CA PRO A 925 8.44 -20.10 10.95
C PRO A 925 9.26 -18.93 11.49
N ASP A 926 9.44 -18.91 12.81
CA ASP A 926 10.18 -17.90 13.54
C ASP A 926 11.00 -18.52 14.68
N TYR A 927 11.56 -17.67 15.55
CA TYR A 927 12.36 -18.11 16.68
C TYR A 927 11.52 -18.78 17.79
N PHE A 928 10.19 -18.59 17.82
CA PHE A 928 9.28 -19.28 18.73
C PHE A 928 8.86 -20.66 18.20
N SER A 929 8.68 -20.80 16.89
CA SER A 929 8.24 -22.04 16.26
C SER A 929 8.93 -22.30 14.92
N LYS A 930 9.66 -23.43 14.85
CA LYS A 930 10.32 -23.91 13.62
C LYS A 930 9.36 -24.17 12.45
N THR A 931 8.08 -24.41 12.72
CA THR A 931 7.04 -24.68 11.71
C THR A 931 6.05 -23.53 11.55
N GLY A 932 6.30 -22.41 12.23
CA GLY A 932 5.33 -21.33 12.40
C GLY A 932 4.15 -21.76 13.27
N GLN A 933 3.10 -20.94 13.30
CA GLN A 933 1.89 -21.22 14.07
C GLN A 933 0.67 -21.11 13.18
N LEU A 934 -0.23 -22.07 13.30
CA LEU A 934 -1.50 -22.10 12.58
C LEU A 934 -2.62 -21.88 13.59
N TRP A 935 -3.29 -20.73 13.54
CA TRP A 935 -4.26 -20.35 14.57
C TRP A 935 -5.68 -20.84 14.26
N GLY A 936 -5.95 -21.17 12.98
CA GLY A 936 -7.23 -21.71 12.53
C GLY A 936 -8.33 -20.67 12.33
N ASN A 937 -8.07 -19.39 12.62
CA ASN A 937 -9.01 -18.31 12.36
C ASN A 937 -9.15 -18.05 10.84
N PRO A 938 -10.36 -17.72 10.32
CA PRO A 938 -10.53 -17.29 8.94
C PRO A 938 -9.85 -15.93 8.73
N VAL A 939 -9.28 -15.73 7.53
CA VAL A 939 -8.76 -14.42 7.13
C VAL A 939 -9.84 -13.51 6.58
N TYR A 940 -9.68 -12.20 6.76
CA TYR A 940 -10.60 -11.18 6.27
C TYR A 940 -10.55 -11.03 4.75
N ASN A 941 -11.70 -10.67 4.18
CA ASN A 941 -11.82 -10.15 2.83
C ASN A 941 -11.74 -8.62 2.86
N TRP A 942 -10.52 -8.07 2.93
CA TRP A 942 -10.31 -6.63 3.12
C TRP A 942 -10.91 -5.76 2.01
N ASP A 943 -11.03 -6.28 0.79
CA ASP A 943 -11.71 -5.57 -0.31
C ASP A 943 -13.20 -5.37 -0.01
N ALA A 944 -13.87 -6.39 0.52
CA ALA A 944 -15.27 -6.30 0.94
C ALA A 944 -15.46 -5.37 2.15
N HIS A 945 -14.49 -5.37 3.07
CA HIS A 945 -14.48 -4.38 4.14
C HIS A 945 -14.28 -2.96 3.61
N ALA A 946 -13.33 -2.72 2.69
CA ALA A 946 -13.09 -1.41 2.10
C ALA A 946 -14.33 -0.89 1.33
N ALA A 947 -15.02 -1.77 0.59
CA ALA A 947 -16.27 -1.45 -0.12
C ALA A 947 -17.42 -1.02 0.79
N THR A 948 -17.38 -1.36 2.08
CA THR A 948 -18.36 -0.96 3.10
C THR A 948 -17.80 0.09 4.06
N GLU A 949 -16.70 0.75 3.70
CA GLU A 949 -15.95 1.69 4.54
C GLU A 949 -15.66 1.14 5.94
N TYR A 950 -15.31 -0.15 6.01
CA TYR A 950 -14.94 -0.86 7.22
C TYR A 950 -16.05 -0.87 8.29
N ALA A 951 -17.33 -0.82 7.91
CA ALA A 951 -18.48 -0.69 8.82
C ALA A 951 -18.48 -1.71 9.98
N TRP A 952 -18.19 -2.99 9.70
CA TRP A 952 -18.13 -4.03 10.75
C TRP A 952 -17.02 -3.77 11.77
N TRP A 953 -15.84 -3.35 11.31
CA TRP A 953 -14.72 -3.01 12.19
C TRP A 953 -14.98 -1.74 12.99
N LYS A 954 -15.61 -0.72 12.39
CA LYS A 954 -16.07 0.47 13.10
C LYS A 954 -17.03 0.07 14.23
N MET A 955 -18.04 -0.75 13.95
CA MET A 955 -18.95 -1.24 14.99
C MET A 955 -18.21 -2.00 16.11
N ARG A 956 -17.26 -2.89 15.75
CA ARG A 956 -16.45 -3.64 16.73
C ARG A 956 -15.62 -2.72 17.63
N LEU A 957 -14.96 -1.73 17.05
CA LEU A 957 -14.13 -0.77 17.78
C LEU A 957 -14.97 0.20 18.61
N GLU A 958 -16.06 0.72 18.05
CA GLU A 958 -17.03 1.56 18.76
C GLU A 958 -17.51 0.85 20.03
N PHE A 959 -17.94 -0.41 19.89
CA PHE A 959 -18.36 -1.22 21.02
C PHE A 959 -17.24 -1.45 22.04
N GLY A 960 -16.03 -1.79 21.58
CA GLY A 960 -14.87 -1.92 22.48
C GLY A 960 -14.57 -0.64 23.26
N LEU A 961 -14.72 0.54 22.63
CA LEU A 961 -14.48 1.84 23.25
C LEU A 961 -15.63 2.28 24.19
N GLU A 962 -16.83 1.70 24.05
CA GLU A 962 -17.85 1.81 25.08
C GLU A 962 -17.43 1.05 26.35
N GLN A 963 -16.78 -0.11 26.18
CA GLN A 963 -16.40 -0.99 27.29
C GLN A 963 -15.08 -0.59 27.96
N PHE A 964 -14.14 0.01 27.23
CA PHE A 964 -12.80 0.35 27.73
C PHE A 964 -12.37 1.77 27.34
N GLU A 965 -11.55 2.42 28.18
CA GLU A 965 -10.95 3.71 27.83
C GLU A 965 -9.87 3.54 26.76
N TYR A 966 -9.18 2.41 26.77
CA TYR A 966 -8.09 2.05 25.84
C TYR A 966 -8.20 0.60 25.41
N ILE A 967 -7.74 0.31 24.20
CA ILE A 967 -7.77 -1.04 23.64
C ILE A 967 -6.37 -1.41 23.16
N ARG A 968 -5.86 -2.57 23.60
CA ARG A 968 -4.73 -3.23 22.95
C ARG A 968 -5.21 -3.88 21.65
N LEU A 969 -4.62 -3.51 20.53
CA LEU A 969 -4.80 -4.20 19.25
C LEU A 969 -3.75 -5.31 19.16
N ASP A 970 -4.17 -6.54 19.41
CA ASP A 970 -3.34 -7.72 19.26
C ASP A 970 -2.98 -7.95 17.79
N HIS A 971 -1.78 -8.49 17.53
CA HIS A 971 -1.27 -8.76 16.20
C HIS A 971 -1.39 -7.58 15.23
N PHE A 972 -1.03 -6.37 15.68
CA PHE A 972 -1.22 -5.13 14.92
C PHE A 972 -0.59 -5.19 13.53
N ARG A 973 0.52 -5.91 13.39
CA ARG A 973 1.17 -6.12 12.09
C ARG A 973 0.24 -6.71 11.03
N GLY A 974 -0.79 -7.47 11.42
CA GLY A 974 -1.84 -7.99 10.53
C GLY A 974 -2.63 -6.90 9.80
N PHE A 975 -2.69 -5.67 10.34
CA PHE A 975 -3.27 -4.53 9.64
C PHE A 975 -2.39 -4.00 8.50
N GLU A 976 -1.07 -4.21 8.55
CA GLU A 976 -0.16 -3.90 7.44
C GLU A 976 -0.08 -5.07 6.46
N ALA A 977 0.24 -6.27 6.96
CA ALA A 977 0.25 -7.51 6.21
C ALA A 977 0.07 -8.70 7.15
N PHE A 978 -0.66 -9.73 6.75
CA PHE A 978 -0.88 -10.95 7.54
C PHE A 978 -0.44 -12.20 6.78
N TRP A 979 -0.10 -13.25 7.51
CA TRP A 979 0.30 -14.52 6.93
C TRP A 979 -0.93 -15.40 6.74
N ALA A 980 -1.25 -15.70 5.48
CA ALA A 980 -2.38 -16.52 5.10
C ALA A 980 -1.89 -17.90 4.63
N VAL A 981 -2.49 -18.95 5.17
CA VAL A 981 -2.19 -20.35 4.84
C VAL A 981 -3.45 -20.99 4.24
N ASP A 982 -3.30 -21.85 3.23
CA ASP A 982 -4.42 -22.65 2.71
C ASP A 982 -4.95 -23.59 3.81
N ALA A 983 -6.27 -23.69 3.95
CA ALA A 983 -6.88 -24.48 5.02
C ALA A 983 -6.57 -25.99 4.95
N ASN A 984 -6.09 -26.51 3.80
CA ASN A 984 -5.69 -27.91 3.65
C ASN A 984 -4.28 -28.21 4.17
N GLU A 985 -3.47 -27.18 4.45
CA GLU A 985 -2.11 -27.36 4.94
C GLU A 985 -2.09 -27.69 6.45
N LYS A 986 -1.11 -28.51 6.85
CA LYS A 986 -0.98 -28.96 8.25
C LYS A 986 -0.05 -28.07 9.09
N THR A 987 0.77 -27.25 8.44
CA THR A 987 1.74 -26.35 9.07
C THR A 987 1.65 -24.96 8.43
N ALA A 988 2.21 -23.95 9.09
CA ALA A 988 2.19 -22.58 8.57
C ALA A 988 3.33 -22.28 7.56
N GLU A 989 4.19 -23.25 7.27
CA GLU A 989 5.38 -23.07 6.41
C GLU A 989 5.04 -22.62 4.98
N LYS A 990 3.92 -23.11 4.45
CA LYS A 990 3.45 -22.80 3.09
C LYS A 990 2.40 -21.70 3.05
N GLY A 991 2.51 -20.72 3.94
CA GLY A 991 1.72 -19.51 3.83
C GLY A 991 2.35 -18.46 2.92
N ARG A 992 1.69 -17.32 2.84
CA ARG A 992 2.16 -16.13 2.12
C ARG A 992 1.73 -14.85 2.84
N TRP A 993 2.55 -13.81 2.71
CA TRP A 993 2.22 -12.47 3.17
C TRP A 993 1.18 -11.83 2.26
N ILE A 994 0.01 -11.53 2.80
CA ILE A 994 -1.07 -10.78 2.15
C ILE A 994 -1.16 -9.39 2.77
N LYS A 995 -1.31 -8.35 1.95
CA LYS A 995 -1.45 -6.97 2.44
C LYS A 995 -2.76 -6.84 3.25
N GLY A 996 -2.66 -6.23 4.43
CA GLY A 996 -3.79 -5.81 5.24
C GLY A 996 -4.38 -4.48 4.74
N PRO A 997 -5.32 -3.86 5.47
CA PRO A 997 -6.01 -2.67 5.00
C PRO A 997 -5.19 -1.37 5.20
N GLY A 998 -4.08 -1.44 5.95
CA GLY A 998 -3.04 -0.41 6.06
C GLY A 998 -3.55 0.96 6.51
N LYS A 999 -2.96 2.01 5.93
CA LYS A 999 -3.29 3.42 6.20
C LYS A 999 -4.79 3.73 6.10
N ARG A 1000 -5.44 3.31 5.01
CA ARG A 1000 -6.84 3.66 4.70
C ARG A 1000 -7.83 3.23 5.79
N PHE A 1001 -7.57 2.09 6.42
CA PHE A 1001 -8.37 1.62 7.56
C PHE A 1001 -8.34 2.62 8.71
N PHE A 1002 -7.15 2.95 9.20
CA PHE A 1002 -7.00 3.83 10.36
C PHE A 1002 -7.40 5.28 10.08
N GLU A 1003 -7.29 5.76 8.84
CA GLU A 1003 -7.88 7.04 8.44
C GLU A 1003 -9.41 7.01 8.53
N SER A 1004 -10.03 5.92 8.07
CA SER A 1004 -11.48 5.74 8.18
C SER A 1004 -11.96 5.64 9.64
N ILE A 1005 -11.17 5.00 10.51
CA ILE A 1005 -11.44 4.92 11.95
C ILE A 1005 -11.29 6.29 12.62
N LEU A 1006 -10.21 7.02 12.32
CA LEU A 1006 -9.97 8.37 12.85
C LEU A 1006 -11.06 9.35 12.41
N ALA A 1007 -11.49 9.28 11.16
CA ALA A 1007 -12.60 10.09 10.64
C ALA A 1007 -13.93 9.77 11.35
N ALA A 1008 -14.17 8.52 11.74
CA ALA A 1008 -15.39 8.10 12.43
C ALA A 1008 -15.41 8.48 13.92
N PHE A 1009 -14.29 8.35 14.64
CA PHE A 1009 -14.26 8.51 16.10
C PHE A 1009 -13.54 9.77 16.61
N GLY A 1010 -12.81 10.48 15.74
CA GLY A 1010 -12.00 11.65 16.09
C GLY A 1010 -10.73 11.36 16.91
N LYS A 1011 -10.64 10.18 17.53
CA LYS A 1011 -9.49 9.70 18.30
C LYS A 1011 -9.31 8.19 18.12
N CYS A 1012 -8.08 7.72 18.31
CA CYS A 1012 -7.71 6.31 18.25
C CYS A 1012 -6.95 5.93 19.53
N PRO A 1013 -7.63 5.62 20.65
CA PRO A 1013 -6.99 5.29 21.93
C PRO A 1013 -6.51 3.83 21.94
N PHE A 1014 -5.66 3.51 20.97
CA PHE A 1014 -5.15 2.17 20.74
C PHE A 1014 -3.69 2.06 21.17
N ILE A 1015 -3.37 0.95 21.84
CA ILE A 1015 -2.02 0.48 22.09
C ILE A 1015 -1.80 -0.70 21.16
N VAL A 1016 -0.70 -0.72 20.41
CA VAL A 1016 -0.51 -1.72 19.36
C VAL A 1016 0.48 -2.76 19.81
N GLU A 1017 0.13 -4.04 19.65
CA GLU A 1017 1.10 -5.11 19.83
C GLU A 1017 2.00 -5.22 18.59
N ASP A 1018 3.25 -4.82 18.73
CA ASP A 1018 4.28 -4.81 17.71
C ASP A 1018 5.49 -5.69 18.09
N LEU A 1019 5.24 -6.90 18.62
CA LEU A 1019 6.29 -7.87 18.91
C LEU A 1019 6.68 -8.70 17.67
N GLY A 1020 7.84 -9.35 17.75
CA GLY A 1020 8.36 -10.21 16.69
C GLY A 1020 9.09 -9.44 15.59
N VAL A 1021 9.18 -10.05 14.40
CA VAL A 1021 9.84 -9.42 13.24
C VAL A 1021 8.89 -8.40 12.61
N ILE A 1022 9.08 -7.14 13.00
CA ILE A 1022 8.32 -5.99 12.51
C ILE A 1022 9.02 -5.35 11.31
N THR A 1023 8.27 -5.13 10.24
CA THR A 1023 8.78 -4.50 9.02
C THR A 1023 8.77 -2.97 9.13
N THR A 1024 9.50 -2.31 8.24
CA THR A 1024 9.52 -0.85 8.14
C THR A 1024 8.12 -0.26 7.93
N GLU A 1025 7.28 -0.96 7.17
CA GLU A 1025 5.90 -0.55 6.86
C GLU A 1025 5.00 -0.57 8.11
N VAL A 1026 5.14 -1.58 8.98
CA VAL A 1026 4.39 -1.65 10.24
C VAL A 1026 4.79 -0.51 11.18
N ASN A 1027 6.09 -0.24 11.29
CA ASN A 1027 6.59 0.89 12.08
C ASN A 1027 6.10 2.23 11.53
N THR A 1028 6.11 2.39 10.21
CA THR A 1028 5.57 3.58 9.53
C THR A 1028 4.08 3.75 9.86
N LEU A 1029 3.29 2.68 9.78
CA LEU A 1029 1.87 2.70 10.13
C LEU A 1029 1.64 3.11 11.60
N LYS A 1030 2.40 2.54 12.53
CA LYS A 1030 2.37 2.91 13.95
C LYS A 1030 2.68 4.40 14.16
N GLU A 1031 3.77 4.89 13.55
CA GLU A 1031 4.23 6.28 13.71
C GLU A 1031 3.27 7.29 13.09
N MET A 1032 2.68 6.99 11.92
CA MET A 1032 1.70 7.85 11.23
C MET A 1032 0.52 8.22 12.12
N PHE A 1033 0.02 7.26 12.91
CA PHE A 1033 -1.10 7.49 13.84
C PHE A 1033 -0.66 7.72 15.28
N GLY A 1034 0.64 7.66 15.57
CA GLY A 1034 1.22 7.90 16.89
C GLY A 1034 0.83 6.86 17.94
N PHE A 1035 0.58 5.61 17.52
CA PHE A 1035 0.20 4.55 18.46
C PHE A 1035 1.38 4.15 19.35
N PRO A 1036 1.18 4.02 20.67
CA PRO A 1036 2.17 3.40 21.55
C PRO A 1036 2.34 1.92 21.21
N GLY A 1037 3.56 1.50 20.94
CA GLY A 1037 3.92 0.07 20.83
C GLY A 1037 4.04 -0.59 22.19
N ILE A 1038 4.43 -1.86 22.23
CA ILE A 1038 4.72 -2.59 23.46
C ILE A 1038 6.16 -3.11 23.49
N LYS A 1039 6.74 -3.13 24.70
CA LYS A 1039 8.01 -3.80 24.98
C LYS A 1039 7.80 -4.80 26.11
N VAL A 1040 8.52 -5.91 26.08
CA VAL A 1040 8.42 -6.97 27.10
C VAL A 1040 9.82 -7.26 27.63
N HIS A 1041 10.05 -7.07 28.92
CA HIS A 1041 11.37 -7.17 29.55
C HIS A 1041 12.05 -8.53 29.30
N GLN A 1042 11.27 -9.62 29.33
CA GLN A 1042 11.77 -10.97 29.03
C GLN A 1042 12.36 -11.12 27.62
N PHE A 1043 12.07 -10.20 26.69
CA PHE A 1043 12.58 -10.18 25.32
C PHE A 1043 13.48 -8.98 25.03
N THR A 1044 13.19 -7.83 25.62
CA THR A 1044 13.90 -6.57 25.40
C THR A 1044 14.20 -5.94 26.75
N PRO A 1045 15.33 -6.30 27.39
CA PRO A 1045 15.80 -5.64 28.60
C PRO A 1045 15.97 -4.14 28.40
N LEU A 1046 15.88 -3.32 29.45
CA LEU A 1046 15.86 -1.85 29.31
C LEU A 1046 17.13 -1.30 28.63
N LYS A 1047 18.28 -1.96 28.80
CA LYS A 1047 19.54 -1.61 28.14
C LYS A 1047 19.48 -1.64 26.60
N GLU A 1048 18.54 -2.40 26.03
CA GLU A 1048 18.32 -2.52 24.59
C GLU A 1048 17.27 -1.52 24.07
N VAL A 1049 16.55 -0.84 24.97
CA VAL A 1049 15.60 0.22 24.61
C VAL A 1049 16.35 1.51 24.30
N ALA A 1050 16.06 2.11 23.15
CA ALA A 1050 16.67 3.38 22.78
C ALA A 1050 16.28 4.48 23.78
N LYS A 1051 17.25 5.25 24.27
CA LYS A 1051 17.03 6.31 25.29
C LYS A 1051 16.10 7.43 24.84
N THR A 1052 15.83 7.54 23.53
CA THR A 1052 14.93 8.53 22.92
C THR A 1052 13.50 8.00 22.71
N GLU A 1053 13.29 6.68 22.81
CA GLU A 1053 11.99 6.04 22.67
C GLU A 1053 11.21 6.22 23.98
N THR A 1054 10.01 6.80 23.91
CA THR A 1054 9.16 7.07 25.09
C THR A 1054 7.72 6.64 24.90
N ASN A 1055 7.24 6.57 23.65
CA ASN A 1055 5.85 6.24 23.30
C ASN A 1055 5.63 4.72 23.22
N PHE A 1056 5.81 4.01 24.33
CA PHE A 1056 5.56 2.57 24.43
C PHE A 1056 5.05 2.17 25.82
N VAL A 1057 4.37 1.03 25.89
CA VAL A 1057 3.95 0.37 27.13
C VAL A 1057 4.93 -0.74 27.47
N TYR A 1058 5.49 -0.73 28.68
CA TYR A 1058 6.50 -1.70 29.09
C TYR A 1058 5.94 -2.74 30.07
N TYR A 1059 6.10 -4.00 29.73
CA TYR A 1059 5.69 -5.15 30.52
C TYR A 1059 6.91 -5.90 31.05
N THR A 1060 6.81 -6.53 32.23
CA THR A 1060 7.75 -7.60 32.60
C THR A 1060 7.52 -8.83 31.72
N GLY A 1061 6.26 -9.26 31.62
CA GLY A 1061 5.74 -10.31 30.76
C GLY A 1061 4.30 -10.01 30.38
N THR A 1062 3.81 -10.63 29.31
CA THR A 1062 2.37 -10.65 28.97
C THR A 1062 1.72 -11.94 29.49
N HIS A 1063 0.44 -12.17 29.15
CA HIS A 1063 -0.26 -13.41 29.49
C HIS A 1063 0.32 -14.66 28.79
N ASP A 1064 1.01 -14.51 27.67
CA ASP A 1064 1.67 -15.59 26.92
C ASP A 1064 3.06 -15.94 27.47
N ASN A 1065 3.65 -15.03 28.24
CA ASN A 1065 4.96 -15.21 28.83
C ASN A 1065 4.90 -16.15 30.05
N ASN A 1066 6.06 -16.69 30.44
CA ASN A 1066 6.18 -17.28 31.77
C ASN A 1066 6.15 -16.16 32.82
N THR A 1067 5.90 -16.48 34.09
CA THR A 1067 6.13 -15.52 35.17
C THR A 1067 7.60 -15.16 35.23
N LEU A 1068 7.92 -13.98 35.75
CA LEU A 1068 9.29 -13.48 35.81
C LEU A 1068 10.20 -14.44 36.60
N LEU A 1069 9.71 -14.98 37.73
CA LEU A 1069 10.44 -15.98 38.51
C LEU A 1069 10.59 -17.30 37.74
N GLY A 1070 9.54 -17.78 37.07
CA GLY A 1070 9.60 -18.99 36.24
C GLY A 1070 10.60 -18.85 35.09
N TRP A 1071 10.65 -17.68 34.46
CA TRP A 1071 11.59 -17.34 33.39
C TRP A 1071 13.05 -17.32 33.89
N TYR A 1072 13.31 -16.66 35.03
CA TYR A 1072 14.64 -16.65 35.63
C TYR A 1072 15.12 -18.05 36.05
N LYS A 1073 14.25 -18.85 36.67
CA LYS A 1073 14.55 -20.26 37.00
C LYS A 1073 14.94 -21.06 35.76
N LYS A 1074 14.24 -20.83 34.64
CA LYS A 1074 14.53 -21.51 33.37
C LYS A 1074 15.88 -21.09 32.78
N LYS A 1075 16.20 -19.78 32.77
CA LYS A 1075 17.50 -19.26 32.31
C LYS A 1075 18.68 -19.82 33.13
N ASP A 1076 18.52 -19.85 34.44
CA ASP A 1076 19.53 -20.39 35.36
C ASP A 1076 19.79 -21.88 35.08
N SER A 1077 18.71 -22.65 34.84
CA SER A 1077 18.82 -24.08 34.50
C SER A 1077 19.42 -24.36 33.11
N SER A 1078 19.33 -23.42 32.17
CA SER A 1078 19.88 -23.57 30.80
C SER A 1078 21.31 -23.07 30.65
N GLY A 1079 21.89 -22.43 31.68
CA GLY A 1079 23.25 -21.90 31.65
C GLY A 1079 23.44 -20.65 30.78
N GLU A 1080 22.35 -19.97 30.40
CA GLU A 1080 22.38 -18.70 29.66
C GLU A 1080 22.41 -17.53 30.66
N ASP A 1081 23.48 -16.73 30.66
CA ASP A 1081 23.69 -15.47 31.42
C ASP A 1081 22.77 -15.33 32.65
N SER A 1082 23.07 -16.09 33.71
CA SER A 1082 22.42 -15.90 35.01
C SER A 1082 22.86 -14.56 35.61
N PRO A 1083 22.03 -13.91 36.45
CA PRO A 1083 22.40 -12.65 37.10
C PRO A 1083 23.75 -12.81 37.81
N ASP A 1084 24.66 -11.88 37.50
CA ASP A 1084 26.08 -11.89 37.85
C ASP A 1084 26.26 -12.21 39.35
N SER A 1085 26.71 -13.42 39.66
CA SER A 1085 26.91 -13.92 41.04
C SER A 1085 28.07 -13.25 41.78
N THR A 1086 28.58 -12.12 41.27
CA THR A 1086 29.81 -11.47 41.73
C THR A 1086 29.61 -10.44 42.84
N SER A 1087 28.39 -10.16 43.29
CA SER A 1087 28.16 -9.32 44.48
C SER A 1087 27.26 -10.02 45.49
N LEU A 1088 27.86 -10.78 46.42
CA LEU A 1088 27.48 -10.91 47.84
C LEU A 1088 28.32 -12.01 48.51
N GLN A 1089 29.57 -11.68 48.86
CA GLN A 1089 30.29 -12.43 49.88
C GLN A 1089 29.73 -12.05 51.25
N ASN A 1090 28.94 -12.95 51.83
CA ASN A 1090 28.80 -13.27 53.27
C ASN A 1090 27.35 -13.57 53.66
N GLY A 1091 26.93 -14.83 53.48
CA GLY A 1091 25.69 -15.38 54.01
C GLY A 1091 25.19 -16.53 53.16
N ARG A 1092 24.74 -17.64 53.77
CA ARG A 1092 24.00 -18.69 53.07
C ARG A 1092 22.61 -18.12 52.71
N ILE A 1093 22.51 -17.45 51.58
CA ILE A 1093 21.23 -17.00 51.01
C ILE A 1093 20.73 -18.13 50.11
N ASP A 1094 19.44 -18.47 50.20
CA ASP A 1094 18.81 -19.47 49.34
C ASP A 1094 18.80 -18.97 47.88
N GLN A 1095 19.03 -19.88 46.93
CA GLN A 1095 19.00 -19.56 45.49
C GLN A 1095 17.65 -18.96 45.08
N GLN A 1096 16.56 -19.38 45.73
CA GLN A 1096 15.24 -18.80 45.49
C GLN A 1096 15.14 -17.32 45.92
N ASP A 1097 15.77 -16.92 47.02
CA ASP A 1097 15.78 -15.53 47.48
C ASP A 1097 16.56 -14.63 46.51
N ILE A 1098 17.63 -15.14 45.91
CA ILE A 1098 18.41 -14.44 44.89
C ILE A 1098 17.55 -14.18 43.64
N LEU A 1099 16.80 -15.18 43.17
CA LEU A 1099 15.93 -15.02 42.00
C LEU A 1099 14.75 -14.08 42.27
N LEU A 1100 14.17 -14.11 43.49
CA LEU A 1100 13.13 -13.16 43.89
C LEU A 1100 13.65 -11.72 43.95
N GLN A 1101 14.88 -11.54 44.44
CA GLN A 1101 15.55 -10.24 44.42
C GLN A 1101 15.76 -9.74 42.99
N ALA A 1102 16.21 -10.60 42.08
CA ALA A 1102 16.36 -10.25 40.65
C ALA A 1102 15.01 -9.88 40.00
N CYS A 1103 13.91 -10.55 40.37
CA CYS A 1103 12.57 -10.19 39.93
C CYS A 1103 12.18 -8.79 40.41
N ARG A 1104 12.43 -8.46 41.69
CA ARG A 1104 12.17 -7.12 42.23
C ARG A 1104 13.00 -6.05 41.53
N GLU A 1105 14.28 -6.29 41.29
CA GLU A 1105 15.16 -5.36 40.57
C GLU A 1105 14.67 -5.10 39.14
N SER A 1106 14.22 -6.13 38.43
CA SER A 1106 13.63 -6.00 37.10
C SER A 1106 12.33 -5.19 37.13
N ILE A 1107 11.48 -5.41 38.13
CA ILE A 1107 10.26 -4.61 38.34
C ILE A 1107 10.63 -3.14 38.56
N GLU A 1108 11.63 -2.84 39.41
CA GLU A 1108 12.09 -1.46 39.61
C GLU A 1108 12.64 -0.84 38.32
N GLU A 1109 13.41 -1.60 37.54
CA GLU A 1109 13.96 -1.15 36.26
C GLU A 1109 12.86 -0.80 35.25
N VAL A 1110 11.84 -1.66 35.12
CA VAL A 1110 10.68 -1.40 34.25
C VAL A 1110 9.93 -0.15 34.73
N TYR A 1111 9.72 0.03 36.03
CA TYR A 1111 9.09 1.22 36.61
C TYR A 1111 9.87 2.51 36.30
N LEU A 1112 11.20 2.48 36.43
CA LEU A 1112 12.09 3.62 36.22
C LEU A 1112 12.37 3.92 34.74
N SER A 1113 11.88 3.10 33.83
CA SER A 1113 11.99 3.32 32.39
C SER A 1113 11.30 4.61 31.94
N GLN A 1114 11.61 5.06 30.71
CA GLN A 1114 10.93 6.19 30.07
C GLN A 1114 9.60 5.82 29.39
N ALA A 1115 9.12 4.58 29.57
CA ALA A 1115 7.87 4.11 29.00
C ALA A 1115 6.71 4.99 29.43
N VAL A 1116 5.77 5.26 28.51
CA VAL A 1116 4.60 6.04 28.87
C VAL A 1116 3.77 5.30 29.91
N TRP A 1117 3.54 4.00 29.73
CA TRP A 1117 2.92 3.15 30.74
C TRP A 1117 3.79 1.96 31.10
N VAL A 1118 3.65 1.50 32.34
CA VAL A 1118 4.23 0.25 32.83
C VAL A 1118 3.07 -0.64 33.27
N ILE A 1119 3.02 -1.88 32.78
CA ILE A 1119 1.96 -2.82 33.16
C ILE A 1119 2.60 -4.13 33.62
N LEU A 1120 2.27 -4.56 34.83
CA LEU A 1120 2.81 -5.79 35.41
C LEU A 1120 1.73 -6.86 35.55
N PRO A 1121 2.00 -8.13 35.20
CA PRO A 1121 1.17 -9.25 35.62
C PRO A 1121 1.11 -9.34 37.15
N MET A 1122 -0.07 -9.61 37.70
CA MET A 1122 -0.23 -9.77 39.15
C MET A 1122 0.64 -10.90 39.72
N GLN A 1123 0.91 -11.94 38.92
CA GLN A 1123 1.81 -13.04 39.27
C GLN A 1123 3.24 -12.57 39.56
N ASP A 1124 3.73 -11.60 38.80
CA ASP A 1124 5.10 -11.07 38.96
C ASP A 1124 5.19 -10.21 40.22
N ILE A 1125 4.14 -9.41 40.50
CA ILE A 1125 4.02 -8.61 41.72
C ILE A 1125 4.09 -9.49 42.97
N LEU A 1126 3.46 -10.67 42.92
CA LEU A 1126 3.44 -11.64 44.01
C LEU A 1126 4.67 -12.56 44.04
N GLY A 1127 5.55 -12.51 43.03
CA GLY A 1127 6.73 -13.36 42.95
C GLY A 1127 6.43 -14.84 42.74
N LEU A 1128 5.36 -15.18 42.00
CA LEU A 1128 4.93 -16.57 41.77
C LEU A 1128 5.75 -17.25 40.65
N GLY A 1129 5.89 -18.58 40.72
CA GLY A 1129 6.61 -19.40 39.74
C GLY A 1129 5.78 -19.75 38.51
N GLU A 1130 6.28 -20.71 37.70
CA GLU A 1130 5.64 -21.12 36.44
C GLU A 1130 4.24 -21.74 36.64
N GLU A 1131 3.95 -22.25 37.83
CA GLU A 1131 2.62 -22.76 38.22
C GLU A 1131 1.51 -21.70 38.10
N ALA A 1132 1.87 -20.42 38.17
CA ALA A 1132 0.94 -19.30 38.05
C ALA A 1132 0.81 -18.75 36.61
N ARG A 1133 1.49 -19.37 35.64
CA ARG A 1133 1.49 -18.91 34.25
C ARG A 1133 0.08 -18.94 33.65
N MET A 1134 -0.30 -17.85 32.97
CA MET A 1134 -1.65 -17.71 32.42
C MET A 1134 -1.86 -18.52 31.14
N ASN A 1135 -0.91 -18.47 30.20
CA ASN A 1135 -0.98 -19.23 28.95
C ASN A 1135 0.40 -19.75 28.50
N VAL A 1136 0.41 -20.95 27.92
CA VAL A 1136 1.54 -21.50 27.17
C VAL A 1136 1.14 -21.58 25.69
N PRO A 1137 1.64 -20.68 24.83
CA PRO A 1137 1.33 -20.70 23.40
C PRO A 1137 1.61 -22.06 22.75
N GLY A 1138 0.72 -22.50 21.86
CA GLY A 1138 0.82 -23.79 21.16
C GLY A 1138 0.31 -25.00 21.94
N THR A 1139 -0.25 -24.81 23.14
CA THR A 1139 -0.87 -25.87 23.95
C THR A 1139 -2.39 -25.67 24.07
N ILE A 1140 -3.14 -26.75 24.24
CA ILE A 1140 -4.62 -26.74 24.29
C ILE A 1140 -5.19 -27.09 25.68
N HIS A 1141 -4.34 -27.43 26.64
CA HIS A 1141 -4.74 -27.88 27.98
C HIS A 1141 -3.93 -27.14 29.04
N GLY A 1142 -4.58 -26.76 30.14
CA GLY A 1142 -3.93 -26.14 31.30
C GLY A 1142 -3.88 -24.61 31.30
N ASN A 1143 -4.22 -23.96 30.20
CA ASN A 1143 -4.21 -22.50 30.06
C ASN A 1143 -5.43 -21.83 30.69
N TRP A 1144 -5.30 -20.54 30.99
CA TRP A 1144 -6.37 -19.62 31.44
C TRP A 1144 -7.00 -19.99 32.79
N LYS A 1145 -6.28 -20.76 33.62
CA LYS A 1145 -6.81 -21.36 34.85
C LYS A 1145 -6.32 -20.76 36.15
N TRP A 1146 -5.27 -19.93 36.11
CA TRP A 1146 -4.69 -19.34 37.32
C TRP A 1146 -5.68 -18.39 38.00
N GLN A 1147 -5.71 -18.45 39.34
CA GLN A 1147 -6.56 -17.64 40.21
C GLN A 1147 -5.72 -17.05 41.34
N LEU A 1148 -6.11 -15.85 41.74
CA LEU A 1148 -5.52 -15.06 42.81
C LEU A 1148 -6.04 -15.53 44.17
N ASP A 1149 -5.13 -15.66 45.14
CA ASP A 1149 -5.50 -15.95 46.53
C ASP A 1149 -6.11 -14.73 47.22
N LYS A 1150 -6.99 -14.94 48.22
CA LYS A 1150 -7.69 -13.84 48.92
C LYS A 1150 -6.77 -12.89 49.71
N ASP A 1151 -5.57 -13.34 50.07
CA ASP A 1151 -4.66 -12.59 50.95
C ASP A 1151 -3.65 -11.70 50.18
N TYR A 1152 -3.93 -11.37 48.91
CA TYR A 1152 -3.03 -10.63 48.04
C TYR A 1152 -2.83 -9.15 48.42
N ASN A 1153 -3.70 -8.56 49.24
CA ASN A 1153 -3.84 -7.10 49.41
C ASN A 1153 -3.16 -6.55 50.68
N SER A 1154 -2.01 -7.13 51.09
CA SER A 1154 -1.29 -6.71 52.29
C SER A 1154 -0.82 -5.25 52.24
N ASP A 1155 -0.79 -4.58 53.40
CA ASP A 1155 -0.34 -3.18 53.50
C ASP A 1155 1.13 -3.00 53.11
N GLU A 1156 1.97 -4.02 53.33
CA GLU A 1156 3.38 -4.04 52.90
C GLU A 1156 3.49 -4.00 51.37
N LEU A 1157 2.71 -4.84 50.67
CA LEU A 1157 2.73 -4.90 49.21
C LEU A 1157 2.23 -3.59 48.59
N LYS A 1158 1.10 -3.07 49.10
CA LYS A 1158 0.55 -1.79 48.67
C LYS A 1158 1.55 -0.64 48.90
N GLY A 1159 2.21 -0.61 50.06
CA GLY A 1159 3.22 0.39 50.39
C GLY A 1159 4.45 0.34 49.48
N TRP A 1160 4.95 -0.87 49.16
CA TRP A 1160 6.07 -1.06 48.24
C TRP A 1160 5.74 -0.56 46.82
N LEU A 1161 4.62 -1.00 46.25
CA LEU A 1161 4.17 -0.60 44.91
C LEU A 1161 3.96 0.92 44.83
N ARG A 1162 3.33 1.51 45.85
CA ARG A 1162 3.11 2.96 45.91
C ARG A 1162 4.43 3.73 45.95
N THR A 1163 5.38 3.29 46.76
CA THR A 1163 6.71 3.91 46.85
C THR A 1163 7.44 3.84 45.51
N LEU A 1164 7.33 2.73 44.78
CA LEU A 1164 7.88 2.61 43.42
C LEU A 1164 7.22 3.55 42.43
N ALA A 1165 5.88 3.64 42.44
CA ALA A 1165 5.14 4.57 41.59
C ALA A 1165 5.51 6.04 41.88
N GLU A 1166 5.72 6.39 43.15
CA GLU A 1166 6.20 7.72 43.58
C GLU A 1166 7.62 8.01 43.07
N LYS A 1167 8.56 7.09 43.32
CA LYS A 1167 9.96 7.18 42.86
C LYS A 1167 10.05 7.35 41.34
N ALA A 1168 9.20 6.63 40.61
CA ALA A 1168 9.12 6.67 39.15
C ALA A 1168 8.26 7.83 38.59
N LYS A 1169 7.65 8.66 39.44
CA LYS A 1169 6.74 9.77 39.04
C LYS A 1169 5.54 9.31 38.19
N ARG A 1170 4.93 8.19 38.57
CA ARG A 1170 3.79 7.55 37.87
C ARG A 1170 2.46 7.64 38.63
N LEU A 1171 2.40 8.36 39.76
CA LEU A 1171 1.15 8.62 40.48
C LEU A 1171 0.25 9.61 39.73
N GLU A 1172 -1.04 9.32 39.70
CA GLU A 1172 -2.05 10.22 39.15
C GLU A 1172 -2.37 11.36 40.13
N GLY A 1173 -2.37 12.63 39.66
CA GLY A 1173 -2.76 13.79 40.46
C GLY A 1173 -1.65 14.53 41.25
N GLY A 1174 -0.38 14.16 41.09
CA GLY A 1174 0.74 14.91 41.65
C GLY A 1174 1.03 16.19 40.88
N SER A 1175 0.49 17.33 41.32
CA SER A 1175 0.99 18.67 40.95
C SER A 1175 2.52 18.67 41.00
N ARG A 1176 3.19 18.97 39.88
CA ARG A 1176 4.59 19.41 39.87
C ARG A 1176 4.71 20.64 40.79
N ARG A 1177 5.02 20.43 42.07
CA ARG A 1177 5.48 21.48 42.98
C ARG A 1177 7.00 21.38 43.03
N GLY A 1178 7.67 22.42 42.52
CA GLY A 1178 9.13 22.60 42.58
C GLY A 1178 9.75 22.56 41.21
#